data_AF-A0A950YXR9-F1
#
_entry.id   AF-A0A950YXR9-F1
#
_cell.length_a   1.000
_cell.length_b   1.000
_cell.length_c   1.000
_cell.angle_alpha   90.00
_cell.angle_beta   90.00
_cell.angle_gamma   90.00
#
_symmetry.space_group_name_H-M   'P 1'
#
loop_
_entity.id
_entity.type
_entity.pdbx_description
1 polymer ?
#
loop_
_entity_poly.entity_id
_entity_poly.type
_entity_poly.pdbx_seq_one_letter_code
_entity_poly.pdbx_strand_id
1 'polypeptide(L)'
;MDTTVNSLFTSEELRRALREVGISKGDAVFFHVCLEQLGQIEGAAHGEQQFAFLDTLQEAVGAEGTILIPAYTFSFCRQELFDVEKTPTSGGPWSTSVEFLEFFRRHPGVLRSRDPIHSVCALGRRATQLVAGLPNTCFGKDSVHDRLHCMDGKICMIGVGLEEASFQHHVEEMVGVPFRFRKLFTGQIREKGVTRKSGWIFNVHLLAESGLPDGRRLDALARASGLVRVAHVGTGEILAIEARDLYQAVSDALKRDPWFTANGPAADPVEIEKDRVQGRAFSVQLPANASMEEMIEGLWRLPRDIVSDGYDAALNALAGQAPMMIHEYPSGEECSTWIVPEKWTCHEAWLETMDGKRLFSYADHPLHVVSSSLPYEGEVSREELLRHLHVHPKLADEIPFIFKYYERDWGLCCSRTLRDSLAEDRYKVCIRTSFSYGTLKVGEVIVPGSSEECIVLCAHLCHPHMVNDDLSGIVVGIEVIRQLLRKKDLRYTYRFLIVPETIGSIAYISHHRDLISQMKGGLFLEMLGVSNPAALQLSMEEKTEIDRCFQLALSEHDPYGWVGKYREIIGNDERQFNSPGVRVPMLSLSRVLPPTHPAWPYPEYHSSSDTPAITSTRHLEDARDLVLRMIETVENNVTPLNLFQGELFCSRFGIHIDAYENPEGNRALFRLLDLIDGTRSIADLATECGIRFTSAKAVIDELLHQGVVSLATREKSTSEGSQAYVENRLAASPN
;
A
#
# COMPACT_ATOMS: atom_id res chain seq x y z
N MET A 1 -54.42 15.38 6.67
CA MET A 1 -54.95 15.78 5.36
C MET A 1 -54.29 17.10 5.05
N ASP A 2 -53.18 17.06 4.32
CA ASP A 2 -52.54 18.27 3.84
C ASP A 2 -52.38 18.09 2.33
N THR A 3 -52.96 19.02 1.59
CA THR A 3 -53.14 18.97 0.14
C THR A 3 -51.83 19.31 -0.54
N THR A 4 -51.06 18.29 -0.96
CA THR A 4 -50.08 18.49 -2.04
C THR A 4 -50.86 18.84 -3.31
N VAL A 5 -50.81 20.11 -3.70
CA VAL A 5 -51.21 20.51 -5.03
C VAL A 5 -50.24 19.84 -5.99
N ASN A 6 -50.67 18.76 -6.67
CA ASN A 6 -49.89 18.18 -7.77
C ASN A 6 -49.80 19.25 -8.86
N SER A 7 -48.70 19.99 -8.90
CA SER A 7 -48.40 20.88 -10.01
C SER A 7 -48.17 20.03 -11.27
N LEU A 8 -48.91 20.34 -12.32
CA LEU A 8 -48.78 19.69 -13.62
C LEU A 8 -47.91 20.55 -14.54
N PHE A 9 -47.08 19.93 -15.36
CA PHE A 9 -46.36 20.57 -16.47
C PHE A 9 -46.46 19.72 -17.73
N THR A 10 -46.32 20.31 -18.92
CA THR A 10 -46.43 19.59 -20.19
C THR A 10 -45.07 19.12 -20.73
N SER A 11 -45.04 18.08 -21.56
CA SER A 11 -43.81 17.69 -22.28
C SER A 11 -43.29 18.81 -23.18
N GLU A 12 -44.14 19.72 -23.69
CA GLU A 12 -43.66 20.88 -24.46
C GLU A 12 -42.96 21.91 -23.57
N GLU A 13 -43.42 22.13 -22.35
CA GLU A 13 -42.73 22.99 -21.38
C GLU A 13 -41.35 22.44 -21.04
N LEU A 14 -41.24 21.14 -20.80
CA LEU A 14 -39.96 20.48 -20.56
C LEU A 14 -39.03 20.58 -21.78
N ARG A 15 -39.52 20.32 -23.00
CA ARG A 15 -38.74 20.48 -24.24
C ARG A 15 -38.28 21.91 -24.46
N ARG A 16 -39.14 22.89 -24.19
CA ARG A 16 -38.79 24.31 -24.28
C ARG A 16 -37.68 24.65 -23.27
N ALA A 17 -37.83 24.24 -22.02
CA ALA A 17 -36.84 24.50 -20.99
C ALA A 17 -35.48 23.84 -21.29
N LEU A 18 -35.46 22.60 -21.78
CA LEU A 18 -34.23 21.93 -22.21
C LEU A 18 -33.50 22.71 -23.32
N ARG A 19 -34.24 23.27 -24.29
CA ARG A 19 -33.67 24.15 -25.33
C ARG A 19 -33.18 25.48 -24.75
N GLU A 20 -33.93 26.09 -23.82
CA GLU A 20 -33.58 27.36 -23.17
C GLU A 20 -32.28 27.24 -22.36
N VAL A 21 -32.08 26.12 -21.64
CA VAL A 21 -30.82 25.84 -20.93
C VAL A 21 -29.68 25.43 -21.87
N GLY A 22 -29.94 25.34 -23.18
CA GLY A 22 -28.91 25.12 -24.20
C GLY A 22 -28.66 23.66 -24.56
N ILE A 23 -29.54 22.72 -24.20
CA ILE A 23 -29.47 21.35 -24.72
C ILE A 23 -29.88 21.35 -26.20
N SER A 24 -29.04 20.74 -27.02
CA SER A 24 -29.13 20.74 -28.48
C SER A 24 -28.94 19.33 -29.05
N LYS A 25 -29.36 19.17 -30.31
CA LYS A 25 -29.17 17.91 -31.02
C LYS A 25 -27.68 17.58 -31.20
N GLY A 26 -27.29 16.35 -30.90
CA GLY A 26 -25.90 15.88 -30.95
C GLY A 26 -25.13 15.99 -29.63
N ASP A 27 -25.70 16.62 -28.60
CA ASP A 27 -25.04 16.77 -27.30
C ASP A 27 -24.90 15.42 -26.57
N ALA A 28 -23.80 15.27 -25.85
CA ALA A 28 -23.67 14.28 -24.78
C ALA A 28 -23.98 14.97 -23.45
N VAL A 29 -25.04 14.55 -22.78
CA VAL A 29 -25.57 15.26 -21.60
C VAL A 29 -25.72 14.28 -20.44
N PHE A 30 -25.10 14.62 -19.31
CA PHE A 30 -25.27 13.92 -18.05
C PHE A 30 -26.41 14.58 -17.27
N PHE A 31 -27.53 13.88 -17.16
CA PHE A 31 -28.69 14.37 -16.43
C PHE A 31 -28.73 13.83 -15.00
N HIS A 32 -28.89 14.74 -14.04
CA HIS A 32 -29.28 14.43 -12.67
C HIS A 32 -30.74 14.82 -12.51
N VAL A 33 -31.58 13.88 -12.07
CA VAL A 33 -33.03 14.01 -12.18
C VAL A 33 -33.69 13.85 -10.82
N CYS A 34 -34.51 14.84 -10.46
CA CYS A 34 -35.41 14.82 -9.32
C CYS A 34 -36.81 15.28 -9.77
N LEU A 35 -37.61 14.34 -10.27
CA LEU A 35 -38.95 14.60 -10.82
C LEU A 35 -39.95 15.09 -9.75
N GLU A 36 -39.77 14.69 -8.49
CA GLU A 36 -40.64 15.14 -7.39
C GLU A 36 -40.67 16.67 -7.25
N GLN A 37 -39.55 17.34 -7.57
CA GLN A 37 -39.43 18.81 -7.49
C GLN A 37 -40.02 19.55 -8.69
N LEU A 38 -40.28 18.86 -9.82
CA LEU A 38 -40.93 19.46 -10.99
C LEU A 38 -42.45 19.29 -10.96
N GLY A 39 -42.94 18.23 -10.33
CA GLY A 39 -44.35 17.81 -10.37
C GLY A 39 -44.60 16.69 -11.38
N GLN A 40 -45.85 16.57 -11.85
CA GLN A 40 -46.26 15.50 -12.76
C GLN A 40 -46.43 16.00 -14.20
N ILE A 41 -46.08 15.16 -15.18
CA ILE A 41 -46.33 15.48 -16.59
C ILE A 41 -47.84 15.36 -16.86
N GLU A 42 -48.46 16.44 -17.34
CA GLU A 42 -49.87 16.49 -17.70
C GLU A 42 -50.21 15.44 -18.77
N GLY A 43 -51.24 14.64 -18.52
CA GLY A 43 -51.72 13.62 -19.46
C GLY A 43 -50.94 12.31 -19.47
N ALA A 44 -49.84 12.18 -18.71
CA ALA A 44 -49.18 10.90 -18.51
C ALA A 44 -49.98 10.06 -17.50
N ALA A 45 -50.44 8.86 -17.89
CA ALA A 45 -51.04 7.93 -16.94
C ALA A 45 -50.02 7.50 -15.87
N HIS A 46 -50.51 7.01 -14.73
CA HIS A 46 -49.65 6.47 -13.68
C HIS A 46 -48.83 5.28 -14.24
N GLY A 47 -47.51 5.45 -14.41
CA GLY A 47 -46.61 4.49 -15.05
C GLY A 47 -46.14 4.85 -16.48
N GLU A 48 -46.69 5.90 -17.11
CA GLU A 48 -46.26 6.38 -18.44
C GLU A 48 -45.36 7.63 -18.34
N GLN A 49 -45.23 8.23 -17.16
CA GLN A 49 -44.44 9.44 -16.93
C GLN A 49 -42.96 9.23 -17.27
N GLN A 50 -42.38 8.08 -16.95
CA GLN A 50 -40.98 7.77 -17.22
C GLN A 50 -40.68 7.68 -18.72
N PHE A 51 -41.62 7.13 -19.51
CA PHE A 51 -41.52 7.09 -20.98
C PHE A 51 -41.61 8.49 -21.56
N ALA A 52 -42.64 9.26 -21.20
CA ALA A 52 -42.83 10.62 -21.70
C ALA A 52 -41.62 11.52 -21.37
N PHE A 53 -41.02 11.33 -20.19
CA PHE A 53 -39.81 12.04 -19.79
C PHE A 53 -38.59 11.60 -20.61
N LEU A 54 -38.36 10.30 -20.77
CA LEU A 54 -37.25 9.80 -21.60
C LEU A 54 -37.37 10.24 -23.06
N ASP A 55 -38.57 10.14 -23.65
CA ASP A 55 -38.84 10.59 -25.02
C ASP A 55 -38.49 12.07 -25.18
N THR A 56 -38.87 12.89 -24.19
CA THR A 56 -38.52 14.33 -24.16
C THR A 56 -37.00 14.56 -24.14
N LEU A 57 -36.25 13.80 -23.33
CA LEU A 57 -34.79 13.88 -23.32
C LEU A 57 -34.18 13.44 -24.66
N GLN A 58 -34.68 12.35 -25.25
CA GLN A 58 -34.21 11.82 -26.52
C GLN A 58 -34.48 12.78 -27.68
N GLU A 59 -35.64 13.43 -27.70
CA GLU A 59 -35.97 14.46 -28.68
C GLU A 59 -35.04 15.69 -28.55
N ALA A 60 -34.74 16.09 -27.32
CA ALA A 60 -33.86 17.24 -27.04
C ALA A 60 -32.43 17.02 -27.54
N VAL A 61 -31.85 15.85 -27.24
CA VAL A 61 -30.48 15.50 -27.70
C VAL A 61 -30.45 14.96 -29.13
N GLY A 62 -31.57 14.52 -29.68
CA GLY A 62 -31.69 13.96 -31.03
C GLY A 62 -30.94 12.62 -31.23
N ALA A 63 -31.03 12.08 -32.46
CA ALA A 63 -30.49 10.75 -32.80
C ALA A 63 -28.96 10.65 -32.69
N GLU A 64 -28.23 11.76 -32.90
CA GLU A 64 -26.77 11.82 -32.76
C GLU A 64 -26.33 12.16 -31.32
N GLY A 65 -27.29 12.46 -30.42
CA GLY A 65 -27.02 12.80 -29.04
C GLY A 65 -26.73 11.58 -28.16
N THR A 66 -26.39 11.83 -26.91
CA THR A 66 -26.17 10.79 -25.89
C THR A 66 -26.67 11.28 -24.54
N ILE A 67 -27.51 10.47 -23.90
CA ILE A 67 -28.03 10.69 -22.54
C ILE A 67 -27.19 9.86 -21.59
N LEU A 68 -26.65 10.47 -20.52
CA LEU A 68 -26.09 9.77 -19.37
C LEU A 68 -26.96 9.99 -18.14
N ILE A 69 -27.15 8.94 -17.34
CA ILE A 69 -27.97 8.94 -16.12
C ILE A 69 -27.21 8.19 -15.02
N PRO A 70 -27.18 8.71 -13.78
CA PRO A 70 -26.52 8.01 -12.69
C PRO A 70 -27.28 6.72 -12.34
N ALA A 71 -26.55 5.64 -12.12
CA ALA A 71 -27.07 4.34 -11.73
C ALA A 71 -26.30 3.79 -10.52
N TYR A 72 -26.04 4.64 -9.53
CA TYR A 72 -25.21 4.35 -8.36
C TYR A 72 -25.72 3.15 -7.58
N THR A 73 -24.79 2.42 -6.96
CA THR A 73 -25.12 1.25 -6.15
C THR A 73 -24.37 1.22 -4.83
N PHE A 74 -23.15 1.75 -4.75
CA PHE A 74 -22.24 1.59 -3.60
C PHE A 74 -22.03 0.12 -3.19
N SER A 75 -22.17 -0.83 -4.13
CA SER A 75 -22.14 -2.27 -3.85
C SER A 75 -20.82 -2.68 -3.20
N PHE A 76 -19.69 -2.21 -3.73
CA PHE A 76 -18.37 -2.50 -3.16
C PHE A 76 -18.19 -1.91 -1.74
N CYS A 77 -18.81 -0.77 -1.44
CA CYS A 77 -18.78 -0.18 -0.09
C CYS A 77 -19.57 -1.01 0.93
N ARG A 78 -20.51 -1.84 0.48
CA ARG A 78 -21.32 -2.77 1.31
C ARG A 78 -20.91 -4.23 1.16
N GLN A 79 -19.78 -4.52 0.49
CA GLN A 79 -19.31 -5.88 0.18
C GLN A 79 -20.31 -6.74 -0.61
N GLU A 80 -21.12 -6.11 -1.45
CA GLU A 80 -22.11 -6.77 -2.28
C GLU A 80 -21.58 -7.07 -3.68
N LEU A 81 -22.08 -8.15 -4.29
CA LEU A 81 -21.87 -8.44 -5.71
C LEU A 81 -22.47 -7.32 -6.57
N PHE A 82 -21.67 -6.77 -7.49
CA PHE A 82 -22.17 -5.89 -8.54
C PHE A 82 -22.39 -6.67 -9.84
N ASP A 83 -23.64 -6.98 -10.14
CA ASP A 83 -24.08 -7.53 -11.43
C ASP A 83 -24.43 -6.36 -12.35
N VAL A 84 -23.61 -6.13 -13.39
CA VAL A 84 -23.72 -4.97 -14.28
C VAL A 84 -25.14 -4.87 -14.86
N GLU A 85 -25.72 -6.01 -15.24
CA GLU A 85 -27.03 -6.10 -15.85
C GLU A 85 -28.19 -6.11 -14.84
N LYS A 86 -28.00 -6.62 -13.62
CA LYS A 86 -29.11 -6.89 -12.68
C LYS A 86 -29.12 -6.05 -11.42
N THR A 87 -27.98 -5.58 -10.91
CA THR A 87 -27.95 -4.84 -9.65
C THR A 87 -28.76 -3.55 -9.80
N PRO A 88 -29.83 -3.36 -9.01
CA PRO A 88 -30.64 -2.15 -9.09
C PRO A 88 -29.81 -0.93 -8.69
N THR A 89 -30.17 0.24 -9.19
CA THR A 89 -29.62 1.48 -8.62
C THR A 89 -30.23 1.72 -7.24
N SER A 90 -29.42 2.16 -6.29
CA SER A 90 -29.89 2.60 -4.97
C SER A 90 -30.42 4.03 -4.97
N GLY A 91 -30.31 4.74 -6.11
CA GLY A 91 -30.26 6.19 -6.09
C GLY A 91 -28.99 6.70 -5.41
N GLY A 92 -28.66 7.97 -5.64
CA GLY A 92 -27.76 8.68 -4.73
C GLY A 92 -28.48 9.02 -3.41
N PRO A 93 -27.77 9.42 -2.34
CA PRO A 93 -28.41 9.87 -1.09
C PRO A 93 -29.41 11.02 -1.30
N TRP A 94 -29.31 11.69 -2.45
CA TRP A 94 -29.94 12.96 -2.77
C TRP A 94 -30.88 12.89 -3.99
N SER A 95 -30.97 11.73 -4.66
CA SER A 95 -31.84 11.54 -5.82
C SER A 95 -33.06 10.71 -5.43
N THR A 96 -34.19 11.37 -5.18
CA THR A 96 -35.46 10.70 -4.83
C THR A 96 -36.14 10.00 -6.01
N SER A 97 -35.71 10.27 -7.26
CA SER A 97 -36.29 9.68 -8.48
C SER A 97 -35.74 8.31 -8.87
N VAL A 98 -35.52 7.42 -7.89
CA VAL A 98 -34.98 6.06 -8.09
C VAL A 98 -35.77 5.27 -9.14
N GLU A 99 -37.09 5.46 -9.20
CA GLU A 99 -37.96 4.81 -10.19
C GLU A 99 -37.57 5.16 -11.64
N PHE A 100 -37.27 6.42 -11.93
CA PHE A 100 -36.84 6.84 -13.27
C PHE A 100 -35.43 6.33 -13.59
N LEU A 101 -34.51 6.39 -12.63
CA LEU A 101 -33.14 5.88 -12.82
C LEU A 101 -33.15 4.38 -13.15
N GLU A 102 -33.98 3.61 -12.44
CA GLU A 102 -34.13 2.17 -12.66
C GLU A 102 -34.88 1.86 -13.97
N PHE A 103 -35.89 2.66 -14.31
CA PHE A 103 -36.55 2.59 -15.61
C PHE A 103 -35.54 2.80 -16.75
N PHE A 104 -34.74 3.85 -16.69
CA PHE A 104 -33.71 4.15 -17.69
C PHE A 104 -32.69 3.03 -17.77
N ARG A 105 -32.18 2.54 -16.65
CA ARG A 105 -31.21 1.42 -16.61
C ARG A 105 -31.72 0.17 -17.35
N ARG A 106 -33.02 -0.13 -17.26
CA ARG A 106 -33.66 -1.28 -17.92
C ARG A 106 -34.10 -1.01 -19.36
N HIS A 107 -34.06 0.24 -19.81
CA HIS A 107 -34.53 0.61 -21.13
C HIS A 107 -33.69 -0.06 -22.23
N PRO A 108 -34.31 -0.64 -23.28
CA PRO A 108 -33.57 -1.25 -24.38
C PRO A 108 -32.52 -0.32 -25.00
N GLY A 109 -31.33 -0.86 -25.26
CA GLY A 109 -30.22 -0.13 -25.85
C GLY A 109 -29.36 0.69 -24.87
N VAL A 110 -29.76 0.77 -23.60
CA VAL A 110 -28.94 1.41 -22.56
C VAL A 110 -27.75 0.54 -22.21
N LEU A 111 -26.57 1.17 -22.17
CA LEU A 111 -25.33 0.57 -21.67
C LEU A 111 -25.07 1.04 -20.26
N ARG A 112 -24.42 0.23 -19.43
CA ARG A 112 -24.02 0.59 -18.07
C ARG A 112 -22.52 0.41 -17.89
N SER A 113 -21.89 1.37 -17.24
CA SER A 113 -20.48 1.26 -16.83
C SER A 113 -20.27 0.13 -15.83
N ARG A 114 -19.04 -0.39 -15.78
CA ARG A 114 -18.63 -1.44 -14.83
C ARG A 114 -18.27 -0.94 -13.43
N ASP A 115 -18.38 0.37 -13.17
CA ASP A 115 -18.13 0.95 -11.86
C ASP A 115 -19.14 0.41 -10.83
N PRO A 116 -18.70 -0.30 -9.78
CA PRO A 116 -19.57 -0.94 -8.79
C PRO A 116 -20.01 -0.02 -7.65
N ILE A 117 -19.67 1.27 -7.71
CA ILE A 117 -19.98 2.29 -6.71
C ILE A 117 -20.81 3.38 -7.37
N HIS A 118 -20.22 4.09 -8.34
CA HIS A 118 -20.76 5.25 -9.04
C HIS A 118 -21.12 4.97 -10.50
N SER A 119 -21.70 3.79 -10.76
CA SER A 119 -22.07 3.38 -12.12
C SER A 119 -22.96 4.40 -12.84
N VAL A 120 -22.76 4.54 -14.16
CA VAL A 120 -23.50 5.43 -15.06
C VAL A 120 -24.10 4.63 -16.21
N CYS A 121 -25.35 4.91 -16.52
CA CYS A 121 -26.05 4.40 -17.69
C CYS A 121 -25.98 5.40 -18.84
N ALA A 122 -25.80 4.93 -20.08
CA ALA A 122 -25.73 5.76 -21.26
C ALA A 122 -26.58 5.21 -22.42
N LEU A 123 -27.26 6.10 -23.14
CA LEU A 123 -28.05 5.82 -24.33
C LEU A 123 -27.70 6.81 -25.44
N GLY A 124 -27.33 6.31 -26.63
CA GLY A 124 -27.10 7.16 -27.81
C GLY A 124 -25.74 6.96 -28.48
N ARG A 125 -25.41 7.87 -29.39
CA ARG A 125 -24.31 7.72 -30.37
C ARG A 125 -22.94 7.44 -29.75
N ARG A 126 -22.65 8.04 -28.60
CA ARG A 126 -21.37 7.98 -27.88
C ARG A 126 -21.42 7.11 -26.62
N ALA A 127 -22.53 6.38 -26.38
CA ALA A 127 -22.72 5.61 -25.14
C ALA A 127 -21.55 4.65 -24.88
N THR A 128 -21.16 3.83 -25.86
CA THR A 128 -20.04 2.89 -25.72
C THR A 128 -18.72 3.59 -25.39
N GLN A 129 -18.44 4.72 -26.05
CA GLN A 129 -17.23 5.51 -25.80
C GLN A 129 -17.18 6.02 -24.36
N LEU A 130 -18.33 6.39 -23.79
CA LEU A 130 -18.40 6.98 -22.44
C LEU A 130 -18.34 5.94 -21.32
N VAL A 131 -18.93 4.75 -21.48
CA VAL A 131 -19.11 3.80 -20.35
C VAL A 131 -18.36 2.47 -20.48
N ALA A 132 -17.84 2.11 -21.65
CA ALA A 132 -17.14 0.84 -21.86
C ALA A 132 -15.62 0.98 -21.68
N GLY A 133 -14.96 -0.07 -21.19
CA GLY A 133 -13.49 -0.10 -21.08
C GLY A 133 -12.92 0.97 -20.15
N LEU A 134 -13.64 1.28 -19.06
CA LEU A 134 -13.18 2.24 -18.06
C LEU A 134 -12.04 1.66 -17.21
N PRO A 135 -11.08 2.48 -16.77
CA PRO A 135 -10.18 2.11 -15.68
C PRO A 135 -10.97 1.94 -14.37
N ASN A 136 -10.34 1.28 -13.40
CA ASN A 136 -10.98 0.98 -12.11
C ASN A 136 -10.93 2.18 -11.15
N THR A 137 -11.48 3.33 -11.56
CA THR A 137 -11.64 4.54 -10.75
C THR A 137 -13.02 5.15 -10.98
N CYS A 138 -13.65 5.68 -9.93
CA CYS A 138 -14.94 6.35 -10.03
C CYS A 138 -14.86 7.71 -10.72
N PHE A 139 -13.84 8.50 -10.36
CA PHE A 139 -13.77 9.92 -10.72
C PHE A 139 -12.41 10.33 -11.30
N GLY A 140 -11.45 9.41 -11.37
CA GLY A 140 -10.11 9.72 -11.89
C GLY A 140 -10.06 9.87 -13.41
N LYS A 141 -8.83 9.90 -13.92
CA LYS A 141 -8.54 9.97 -15.36
C LYS A 141 -9.20 8.83 -16.13
N ASP A 142 -9.75 9.15 -17.31
CA ASP A 142 -10.48 8.26 -18.21
C ASP A 142 -11.76 7.62 -17.59
N SER A 143 -12.22 8.12 -16.44
CA SER A 143 -13.56 7.83 -15.91
C SER A 143 -14.66 8.39 -16.83
N VAL A 144 -15.93 8.03 -16.57
CA VAL A 144 -17.08 8.60 -17.32
C VAL A 144 -17.08 10.13 -17.26
N HIS A 145 -16.70 10.70 -16.10
CA HIS A 145 -16.65 12.13 -15.88
C HIS A 145 -15.51 12.80 -16.68
N ASP A 146 -14.32 12.21 -16.67
CA ASP A 146 -13.18 12.71 -17.46
C ASP A 146 -13.45 12.62 -18.97
N ARG A 147 -14.07 11.51 -19.43
CA ARG A 147 -14.46 11.35 -20.83
C ARG A 147 -15.51 12.36 -21.25
N LEU A 148 -16.50 12.63 -20.39
CA LEU A 148 -17.50 13.67 -20.62
C LEU A 148 -16.86 15.06 -20.72
N HIS A 149 -15.92 15.37 -19.83
CA HIS A 149 -15.14 16.61 -19.85
C HIS A 149 -14.34 16.75 -21.16
N CYS A 150 -13.56 15.73 -21.52
CA CYS A 150 -12.70 15.73 -22.71
C CYS A 150 -13.46 15.85 -24.05
N MET A 151 -14.77 15.59 -24.08
CA MET A 151 -15.60 15.68 -25.28
C MET A 151 -16.54 16.89 -25.31
N ASP A 152 -16.33 17.87 -24.42
CA ASP A 152 -17.19 19.03 -24.24
C ASP A 152 -18.66 18.63 -24.01
N GLY A 153 -18.88 17.63 -23.16
CA GLY A 153 -20.23 17.23 -22.74
C GLY A 153 -20.88 18.24 -21.82
N LYS A 154 -22.18 18.09 -21.58
CA LYS A 154 -22.98 18.96 -20.71
C LYS A 154 -23.44 18.24 -19.47
N ILE A 155 -23.66 19.00 -18.41
CA ILE A 155 -24.28 18.55 -17.17
C ILE A 155 -25.60 19.28 -17.04
N CYS A 156 -26.69 18.55 -16.85
CA CYS A 156 -28.03 19.09 -16.78
C CYS A 156 -28.70 18.61 -15.50
N MET A 157 -29.04 19.54 -14.62
CA MET A 157 -29.69 19.25 -13.36
C MET A 157 -31.18 19.56 -13.52
N ILE A 158 -32.04 18.57 -13.26
CA ILE A 158 -33.49 18.67 -13.42
C ILE A 158 -34.10 18.52 -12.02
N GLY A 159 -34.57 19.62 -11.44
CA GLY A 159 -35.19 19.64 -10.11
C GLY A 159 -34.19 19.56 -8.95
N VAL A 160 -32.90 19.69 -9.23
CA VAL A 160 -31.80 19.71 -8.27
C VAL A 160 -30.78 20.78 -8.69
N GLY A 161 -30.06 21.35 -7.73
CA GLY A 161 -29.00 22.32 -7.99
C GLY A 161 -27.65 21.67 -8.33
N LEU A 162 -26.64 22.48 -8.66
CA LEU A 162 -25.29 21.97 -8.95
C LEU A 162 -24.61 21.35 -7.73
N GLU A 163 -25.10 21.59 -6.52
CA GLU A 163 -24.58 20.96 -5.31
C GLU A 163 -24.63 19.42 -5.35
N GLU A 164 -25.55 18.87 -6.15
CA GLU A 164 -25.71 17.43 -6.38
C GLU A 164 -24.95 16.90 -7.61
N ALA A 165 -24.24 17.77 -8.33
CA ALA A 165 -23.52 17.37 -9.53
C ALA A 165 -22.30 16.54 -9.17
N SER A 166 -22.41 15.21 -9.33
CA SER A 166 -21.30 14.28 -9.08
C SER A 166 -20.04 14.56 -9.90
N PHE A 167 -20.13 15.34 -10.97
CA PHE A 167 -18.97 15.85 -11.71
C PHE A 167 -18.02 16.68 -10.83
N GLN A 168 -18.50 17.33 -9.77
CA GLN A 168 -17.63 18.05 -8.83
C GLN A 168 -16.55 17.13 -8.24
N HIS A 169 -16.87 15.86 -7.97
CA HIS A 169 -15.94 14.90 -7.37
C HIS A 169 -14.81 14.49 -8.32
N HIS A 170 -15.05 14.54 -9.63
CA HIS A 170 -14.00 14.42 -10.64
C HIS A 170 -13.04 15.59 -10.57
N VAL A 171 -13.55 16.83 -10.49
CA VAL A 171 -12.68 18.01 -10.37
C VAL A 171 -11.87 17.97 -9.06
N GLU A 172 -12.50 17.59 -7.95
CA GLU A 172 -11.83 17.43 -6.64
C GLU A 172 -10.68 16.40 -6.69
N GLU A 173 -10.88 15.25 -7.36
CA GLU A 173 -9.82 14.25 -7.53
C GLU A 173 -8.68 14.74 -8.43
N MET A 174 -9.01 15.43 -9.53
CA MET A 174 -8.00 15.96 -10.46
C MET A 174 -7.20 17.12 -9.87
N VAL A 175 -7.79 17.92 -8.99
CA VAL A 175 -7.11 19.01 -8.26
C VAL A 175 -6.28 18.48 -7.08
N GLY A 176 -6.73 17.41 -6.42
CA GLY A 176 -6.08 16.88 -5.21
C GLY A 176 -6.43 17.67 -3.96
N VAL A 177 -7.72 17.76 -3.64
CA VAL A 177 -8.21 18.50 -2.46
C VAL A 177 -7.88 17.78 -1.15
N PRO A 178 -7.61 18.52 -0.05
CA PRO A 178 -7.14 17.93 1.22
C PRO A 178 -8.21 17.15 1.99
N PHE A 179 -9.50 17.41 1.74
CA PHE A 179 -10.61 16.75 2.44
C PHE A 179 -11.10 15.48 1.73
N ARG A 180 -10.37 15.01 0.71
CA ARG A 180 -10.64 13.74 0.03
C ARG A 180 -9.36 12.95 -0.18
N PHE A 181 -9.50 11.63 -0.27
CA PHE A 181 -8.40 10.74 -0.57
C PHE A 181 -8.88 9.49 -1.31
N ARG A 182 -7.97 8.91 -2.10
CA ARG A 182 -8.26 7.69 -2.85
C ARG A 182 -8.34 6.51 -1.89
N LYS A 183 -9.33 5.65 -2.10
CA LYS A 183 -9.52 4.43 -1.33
C LYS A 183 -9.84 3.27 -2.24
N LEU A 184 -9.11 2.18 -2.06
CA LEU A 184 -9.37 0.92 -2.75
C LEU A 184 -10.51 0.17 -2.07
N PHE A 185 -11.54 -0.15 -2.85
CA PHE A 185 -12.58 -1.09 -2.47
C PHE A 185 -12.45 -2.35 -3.32
N THR A 186 -12.58 -3.52 -2.71
CA THR A 186 -12.53 -4.81 -3.43
C THR A 186 -13.86 -5.53 -3.33
N GLY A 187 -14.28 -6.17 -4.41
CA GLY A 187 -15.50 -6.97 -4.43
C GLY A 187 -15.59 -7.84 -5.68
N GLN A 188 -16.78 -8.33 -5.96
CA GLN A 188 -17.04 -9.14 -7.15
C GLN A 188 -17.90 -8.37 -8.15
N ILE A 189 -17.50 -8.42 -9.42
CA ILE A 189 -18.29 -7.90 -10.54
C ILE A 189 -18.75 -9.09 -11.38
N ARG A 190 -20.05 -9.16 -11.67
CA ARG A 190 -20.62 -10.08 -12.66
C ARG A 190 -21.05 -9.32 -13.90
N GLU A 191 -20.55 -9.75 -15.04
CA GLU A 191 -20.88 -9.19 -16.35
C GLU A 191 -21.06 -10.33 -17.35
N LYS A 192 -22.18 -10.35 -18.07
CA LYS A 192 -22.53 -11.40 -19.05
C LYS A 192 -22.39 -12.82 -18.49
N GLY A 193 -22.76 -12.99 -17.22
CA GLY A 193 -22.70 -14.27 -16.49
C GLY A 193 -21.32 -14.65 -15.95
N VAL A 194 -20.26 -13.90 -16.26
CA VAL A 194 -18.90 -14.15 -15.74
C VAL A 194 -18.66 -13.30 -14.50
N THR A 195 -18.30 -13.95 -13.38
CA THR A 195 -17.99 -13.26 -12.12
C THR A 195 -16.47 -13.17 -11.95
N ARG A 196 -15.96 -11.98 -11.60
CA ARG A 196 -14.53 -11.73 -11.35
C ARG A 196 -14.36 -10.89 -10.09
N LYS A 197 -13.33 -11.18 -9.31
CA LYS A 197 -12.86 -10.28 -8.24
C LYS A 197 -12.22 -9.06 -8.87
N SER A 198 -12.47 -7.88 -8.32
CA SER A 198 -11.92 -6.62 -8.83
C SER A 198 -11.74 -5.63 -7.69
N GLY A 199 -10.75 -4.76 -7.83
CA GLY A 199 -10.57 -3.56 -7.00
C GLY A 199 -11.02 -2.32 -7.75
N TRP A 200 -11.60 -1.34 -7.06
CA TRP A 200 -12.05 -0.06 -7.62
C TRP A 200 -11.64 1.08 -6.70
N ILE A 201 -11.02 2.12 -7.26
CA ILE A 201 -10.62 3.32 -6.53
C ILE A 201 -11.79 4.29 -6.46
N PHE A 202 -12.09 4.75 -5.25
CA PHE A 202 -13.04 5.82 -5.00
C PHE A 202 -12.35 6.92 -4.19
N ASN A 203 -12.35 8.16 -4.70
CA ASN A 203 -11.91 9.35 -3.98
C ASN A 203 -12.93 9.76 -2.91
N VAL A 204 -12.83 9.14 -1.74
CA VAL A 204 -13.74 9.33 -0.60
C VAL A 204 -13.46 10.66 0.10
N HIS A 205 -14.46 11.21 0.78
CA HIS A 205 -14.29 12.36 1.67
C HIS A 205 -13.90 11.91 3.08
N LEU A 206 -13.26 12.82 3.83
CA LEU A 206 -13.07 12.63 5.27
C LEU A 206 -14.42 12.53 5.97
N LEU A 207 -14.53 11.68 6.98
CA LEU A 207 -15.79 11.45 7.68
C LEU A 207 -16.07 12.52 8.75
N ALA A 208 -15.10 13.39 9.06
CA ALA A 208 -15.30 14.57 9.88
C ALA A 208 -16.28 15.58 9.23
N GLU A 209 -17.05 16.30 10.05
CA GLU A 209 -18.10 17.23 9.58
C GLU A 209 -17.58 18.27 8.58
N SER A 210 -16.35 18.78 8.79
CA SER A 210 -15.71 19.75 7.92
C SER A 210 -15.36 19.19 6.54
N GLY A 211 -15.14 17.88 6.43
CA GLY A 211 -14.80 17.20 5.18
C GLY A 211 -16.01 16.77 4.36
N LEU A 212 -17.23 16.90 4.90
CA LEU A 212 -18.44 16.57 4.16
C LEU A 212 -18.60 17.49 2.94
N PRO A 213 -19.10 16.98 1.79
CA PRO A 213 -19.28 17.79 0.59
C PRO A 213 -20.30 18.92 0.79
N ASP A 214 -19.98 20.13 0.31
CA ASP A 214 -20.90 21.28 0.24
C ASP A 214 -20.75 22.00 -1.09
N GLY A 215 -21.68 21.75 -2.01
CA GLY A 215 -21.70 22.39 -3.33
C GLY A 215 -22.52 23.68 -3.41
N ARG A 216 -23.11 24.18 -2.31
CA ARG A 216 -23.99 25.38 -2.37
C ARG A 216 -23.23 26.63 -2.80
N ARG A 217 -21.97 26.76 -2.37
CA ARG A 217 -21.07 27.85 -2.77
C ARG A 217 -20.76 27.78 -4.26
N LEU A 218 -20.63 26.57 -4.80
CA LEU A 218 -20.41 26.33 -6.22
C LEU A 218 -21.64 26.70 -7.05
N ASP A 219 -22.83 26.26 -6.65
CA ASP A 219 -24.08 26.60 -7.34
C ASP A 219 -24.27 28.14 -7.39
N ALA A 220 -24.09 28.81 -6.25
CA ALA A 220 -24.17 30.27 -6.17
C ALA A 220 -23.13 30.98 -7.06
N LEU A 221 -21.89 30.49 -7.10
CA LEU A 221 -20.82 31.03 -7.94
C LEU A 221 -21.15 30.88 -9.43
N ALA A 222 -21.63 29.71 -9.84
CA ALA A 222 -21.95 29.40 -11.22
C ALA A 222 -23.12 30.27 -11.73
N ARG A 223 -24.14 30.48 -10.90
CA ARG A 223 -25.26 31.39 -11.18
C ARG A 223 -24.82 32.84 -11.28
N ALA A 224 -24.08 33.33 -10.29
CA ALA A 224 -23.62 34.73 -10.27
C ALA A 224 -22.70 35.07 -11.44
N SER A 225 -21.97 34.07 -11.94
CA SER A 225 -21.03 34.21 -13.06
C SER A 225 -21.67 33.98 -14.43
N GLY A 226 -22.97 33.64 -14.49
CA GLY A 226 -23.69 33.36 -15.75
C GLY A 226 -23.20 32.12 -16.51
N LEU A 227 -22.52 31.20 -15.83
CA LEU A 227 -22.00 29.95 -16.41
C LEU A 227 -23.10 28.91 -16.58
N VAL A 228 -24.11 28.92 -15.71
CA VAL A 228 -25.31 28.10 -15.84
C VAL A 228 -26.39 28.85 -16.60
N ARG A 229 -27.12 28.10 -17.43
CA ARG A 229 -28.40 28.56 -17.99
C ARG A 229 -29.52 27.89 -17.21
N VAL A 230 -30.55 28.66 -16.85
CA VAL A 230 -31.65 28.20 -16.00
C VAL A 230 -32.99 28.44 -16.71
N ALA A 231 -33.89 27.46 -16.65
CA ALA A 231 -35.26 27.55 -17.13
C ALA A 231 -36.22 26.93 -16.10
N HIS A 232 -37.45 27.41 -16.04
CA HIS A 232 -38.45 26.93 -15.08
C HIS A 232 -39.40 25.91 -15.73
N VAL A 233 -39.72 24.83 -15.02
CA VAL A 233 -40.67 23.80 -15.45
C VAL A 233 -41.47 23.32 -14.24
N GLY A 234 -42.79 23.40 -14.32
CA GLY A 234 -43.67 23.03 -13.21
C GLY A 234 -43.36 23.88 -11.96
N THR A 235 -43.07 23.21 -10.85
CA THR A 235 -42.68 23.86 -9.58
C THR A 235 -41.16 24.01 -9.39
N GLY A 236 -40.37 23.43 -10.29
CA GLY A 236 -38.92 23.37 -10.19
C GLY A 236 -38.21 24.14 -11.30
N GLU A 237 -36.90 23.94 -11.34
CA GLU A 237 -36.03 24.49 -12.37
C GLU A 237 -35.19 23.39 -13.03
N ILE A 238 -34.73 23.71 -14.23
CA ILE A 238 -33.73 22.97 -14.97
C ILE A 238 -32.57 23.92 -15.15
N LEU A 239 -31.36 23.43 -14.92
CA LEU A 239 -30.15 24.16 -15.24
C LEU A 239 -29.19 23.29 -16.03
N ALA A 240 -28.39 23.90 -16.90
CA ALA A 240 -27.34 23.21 -17.62
C ALA A 240 -26.06 24.05 -17.69
N ILE A 241 -24.93 23.35 -17.74
CA ILE A 241 -23.58 23.90 -17.85
C ILE A 241 -22.71 22.97 -18.70
N GLU A 242 -21.75 23.54 -19.43
CA GLU A 242 -20.72 22.77 -20.13
C GLU A 242 -19.76 22.16 -19.10
N ALA A 243 -19.41 20.88 -19.25
CA ALA A 243 -18.50 20.19 -18.34
C ALA A 243 -17.12 20.87 -18.26
N ARG A 244 -16.66 21.48 -19.37
CA ARG A 244 -15.44 22.30 -19.39
C ARG A 244 -15.53 23.55 -18.51
N ASP A 245 -16.67 24.24 -18.54
CA ASP A 245 -16.87 25.49 -17.82
C ASP A 245 -17.01 25.21 -16.33
N LEU A 246 -17.74 24.15 -15.96
CA LEU A 246 -17.82 23.70 -14.58
C LEU A 246 -16.45 23.25 -14.05
N TYR A 247 -15.70 22.46 -14.83
CA TYR A 247 -14.35 22.03 -14.44
C TYR A 247 -13.44 23.23 -14.16
N GLN A 248 -13.41 24.21 -15.07
CA GLN A 248 -12.58 25.40 -14.92
C GLN A 248 -13.00 26.23 -13.70
N ALA A 249 -14.30 26.48 -13.52
CA ALA A 249 -14.81 27.27 -12.40
C ALA A 249 -14.51 26.62 -11.05
N VAL A 250 -14.74 25.31 -10.91
CA VAL A 250 -14.45 24.55 -9.69
C VAL A 250 -12.94 24.50 -9.44
N SER A 251 -12.13 24.23 -10.47
CA SER A 251 -10.67 24.20 -10.34
C SER A 251 -10.10 25.54 -9.88
N ASP A 252 -10.59 26.65 -10.44
CA ASP A 252 -10.13 27.99 -10.06
C ASP A 252 -10.60 28.39 -8.65
N ALA A 253 -11.80 27.95 -8.25
CA ALA A 253 -12.26 28.13 -6.88
C ALA A 253 -11.40 27.34 -5.88
N LEU A 254 -11.12 26.06 -6.17
CA LEU A 254 -10.31 25.18 -5.33
C LEU A 254 -8.84 25.62 -5.23
N LYS A 255 -8.26 26.19 -6.29
CA LYS A 255 -6.91 26.77 -6.23
C LYS A 255 -6.83 27.98 -5.30
N ARG A 256 -7.94 28.72 -5.11
CA ARG A 256 -8.01 29.88 -4.21
C ARG A 256 -8.38 29.48 -2.78
N ASP A 257 -9.27 28.50 -2.65
CA ASP A 257 -9.76 27.94 -1.40
C ASP A 257 -9.83 26.41 -1.55
N PRO A 258 -8.81 25.66 -1.10
CA PRO A 258 -8.79 24.20 -1.25
C PRO A 258 -9.94 23.45 -0.58
N TRP A 259 -10.74 24.12 0.24
CA TRP A 259 -11.92 23.59 0.94
C TRP A 259 -13.23 24.13 0.36
N PHE A 260 -13.20 24.77 -0.83
CA PHE A 260 -14.34 25.48 -1.41
C PHE A 260 -15.61 24.64 -1.53
N THR A 261 -15.46 23.35 -1.85
CA THR A 261 -16.56 22.38 -2.04
C THR A 261 -16.77 21.45 -0.83
N ALA A 262 -16.24 21.82 0.33
CA ALA A 262 -16.46 21.13 1.60
C ALA A 262 -17.15 22.06 2.62
N ASN A 263 -17.78 21.48 3.64
CA ASN A 263 -18.40 22.22 4.74
C ASN A 263 -17.41 23.16 5.44
N GLY A 264 -16.16 22.72 5.63
CA GLY A 264 -15.16 23.45 6.40
C GLY A 264 -15.49 23.55 7.91
N PRO A 265 -14.71 24.33 8.68
CA PRO A 265 -13.57 25.14 8.24
C PRO A 265 -12.38 24.27 7.80
N ALA A 266 -11.47 24.88 7.02
CA ALA A 266 -10.22 24.25 6.62
C ALA A 266 -9.33 23.94 7.83
N ALA A 267 -8.74 22.75 7.85
CA ALA A 267 -7.81 22.29 8.87
C ALA A 267 -6.90 21.18 8.33
N ASP A 268 -5.94 20.72 9.13
CA ASP A 268 -5.13 19.55 8.79
C ASP A 268 -6.04 18.28 8.79
N PRO A 269 -6.15 17.55 7.66
CA PRO A 269 -6.90 16.31 7.56
C PRO A 269 -6.61 15.28 8.66
N VAL A 270 -5.34 15.18 9.09
CA VAL A 270 -4.94 14.21 10.12
C VAL A 270 -5.51 14.61 11.47
N GLU A 271 -5.43 15.89 11.84
CA GLU A 271 -5.90 16.36 13.16
C GLU A 271 -7.43 16.32 13.26
N ILE A 272 -8.17 16.68 12.21
CA ILE A 272 -9.64 16.62 12.26
C ILE A 272 -10.18 15.18 12.34
N GLU A 273 -9.53 14.23 11.68
CA GLU A 273 -9.93 12.82 11.74
C GLU A 273 -9.51 12.17 13.06
N LYS A 274 -8.39 12.59 13.64
CA LYS A 274 -7.96 12.21 14.99
C LYS A 274 -8.96 12.67 16.05
N ASP A 275 -9.48 13.89 15.94
CA ASP A 275 -10.54 14.39 16.84
C ASP A 275 -11.84 13.58 16.70
N ARG A 276 -12.17 13.12 15.49
CA ARG A 276 -13.36 12.29 15.23
C ARG A 276 -13.24 10.89 15.82
N VAL A 277 -12.10 10.22 15.64
CA VAL A 277 -11.94 8.80 16.02
C VAL A 277 -11.53 8.62 17.49
N GLN A 278 -10.95 9.64 18.12
CA GLN A 278 -10.37 9.55 19.47
C GLN A 278 -9.31 8.43 19.54
N GLY A 279 -8.15 8.67 18.93
CA GLY A 279 -7.03 7.71 18.88
C GLY A 279 -6.54 7.27 20.26
N ARG A 280 -5.68 6.24 20.29
CA ARG A 280 -5.10 5.70 21.52
C ARG A 280 -3.73 6.33 21.77
N ALA A 281 -3.55 6.99 22.90
CA ALA A 281 -2.24 7.49 23.31
C ALA A 281 -1.43 6.37 23.98
N PHE A 282 -0.19 6.17 23.52
CA PHE A 282 0.77 5.27 24.15
C PHE A 282 1.97 6.08 24.61
N SER A 283 2.30 6.02 25.90
CA SER A 283 3.50 6.63 26.45
C SER A 283 4.58 5.56 26.56
N VAL A 284 5.49 5.53 25.60
CA VAL A 284 6.64 4.63 25.58
C VAL A 284 7.89 5.44 25.88
N GLN A 285 8.58 5.11 26.96
CA GLN A 285 9.84 5.74 27.32
C GLN A 285 10.92 4.66 27.40
N LEU A 286 11.82 4.69 26.42
CA LEU A 286 13.02 3.87 26.43
C LEU A 286 14.14 4.64 27.14
N PRO A 287 15.00 3.97 27.94
CA PRO A 287 16.22 4.57 28.45
C PRO A 287 17.06 5.16 27.30
N ALA A 288 17.85 6.19 27.61
CA ALA A 288 18.86 6.64 26.67
C ALA A 288 19.86 5.50 26.43
N ASN A 289 20.16 5.20 25.16
CA ASN A 289 21.03 4.09 24.79
C ASN A 289 20.50 2.69 25.19
N ALA A 290 19.18 2.50 25.19
CA ALA A 290 18.53 1.25 25.58
C ALA A 290 19.19 0.01 24.96
N SER A 291 19.26 -1.08 25.74
CA SER A 291 19.69 -2.39 25.23
C SER A 291 18.63 -2.98 24.28
N MET A 292 18.99 -4.04 23.55
CA MET A 292 18.03 -4.74 22.69
C MET A 292 16.85 -5.30 23.50
N GLU A 293 17.10 -5.79 24.71
CA GLU A 293 16.07 -6.30 25.64
C GLU A 293 15.17 -5.17 26.17
N GLU A 294 15.75 -4.03 26.56
CA GLU A 294 14.98 -2.88 27.02
C GLU A 294 14.07 -2.34 25.91
N MET A 295 14.57 -2.33 24.66
CA MET A 295 13.76 -1.99 23.48
C MET A 295 12.65 -3.03 23.27
N ILE A 296 12.95 -4.33 23.36
CA ILE A 296 11.92 -5.38 23.25
C ILE A 296 10.84 -5.16 24.32
N GLU A 297 11.21 -5.10 25.59
CA GLU A 297 10.29 -4.97 26.73
C GLU A 297 9.43 -3.71 26.64
N GLY A 298 9.98 -2.59 26.18
CA GLY A 298 9.25 -1.34 26.03
C GLY A 298 8.26 -1.32 24.85
N LEU A 299 8.46 -2.15 23.83
CA LEU A 299 7.75 -2.03 22.54
C LEU A 299 6.83 -3.20 22.23
N TRP A 300 7.09 -4.41 22.70
CA TRP A 300 6.42 -5.60 22.19
C TRP A 300 4.91 -5.62 22.46
N ARG A 301 4.46 -5.07 23.60
CA ARG A 301 3.04 -4.97 23.98
C ARG A 301 2.27 -3.86 23.26
N LEU A 302 2.86 -3.20 22.28
CA LEU A 302 2.14 -2.21 21.49
C LEU A 302 1.25 -2.93 20.46
N PRO A 303 -0.02 -2.54 20.32
CA PRO A 303 -0.90 -3.06 19.28
C PRO A 303 -0.57 -2.39 17.95
N ARG A 304 0.61 -2.73 17.41
CA ARG A 304 1.12 -2.24 16.13
C ARG A 304 0.33 -2.84 14.97
N ASP A 305 0.19 -2.05 13.92
CA ASP A 305 -0.40 -2.38 12.62
C ASP A 305 0.26 -1.44 11.60
N ILE A 306 0.08 -1.68 10.30
CA ILE A 306 0.77 -0.94 9.23
C ILE A 306 0.56 0.57 9.25
N VAL A 307 -0.60 1.03 9.76
CA VAL A 307 -0.91 2.44 10.05
C VAL A 307 -1.73 2.50 11.35
N SER A 308 -1.09 2.76 12.48
CA SER A 308 -1.72 2.72 13.81
C SER A 308 -1.00 3.60 14.83
N ASP A 309 -1.71 3.99 15.89
CA ASP A 309 -1.11 4.69 17.03
C ASP A 309 0.00 3.88 17.72
N GLY A 310 -0.15 2.55 17.78
CA GLY A 310 0.83 1.65 18.38
C GLY A 310 2.14 1.62 17.58
N TYR A 311 2.04 1.63 16.24
CA TYR A 311 3.19 1.74 15.35
C TYR A 311 3.88 3.10 15.51
N ASP A 312 3.10 4.19 15.48
CA ASP A 312 3.61 5.55 15.64
C ASP A 312 4.37 5.72 16.97
N ALA A 313 3.81 5.23 18.07
CA ALA A 313 4.45 5.27 19.38
C ALA A 313 5.74 4.45 19.42
N ALA A 314 5.76 3.27 18.79
CA ALA A 314 6.95 2.42 18.72
C ALA A 314 8.08 3.10 17.93
N LEU A 315 7.76 3.64 16.75
CA LEU A 315 8.72 4.30 15.89
C LEU A 315 9.30 5.56 16.55
N ASN A 316 8.44 6.37 17.19
CA ASN A 316 8.88 7.56 17.93
C ASN A 316 9.81 7.22 19.10
N ALA A 317 9.56 6.12 19.81
CA ALA A 317 10.45 5.67 20.88
C ALA A 317 11.82 5.21 20.32
N LEU A 318 11.82 4.51 19.18
CA LEU A 318 13.05 4.08 18.49
C LEU A 318 13.84 5.25 17.90
N ALA A 319 13.17 6.31 17.46
CA ALA A 319 13.83 7.55 17.00
C ALA A 319 14.65 8.23 18.12
N GLY A 320 14.41 7.90 19.39
CA GLY A 320 15.26 8.32 20.51
C GLY A 320 16.57 7.54 20.65
N GLN A 321 16.74 6.44 19.92
CA GLN A 321 17.91 5.53 20.03
C GLN A 321 18.95 5.73 18.93
N ALA A 322 18.58 6.37 17.82
CA ALA A 322 19.44 6.67 16.68
C ALA A 322 18.93 7.94 15.96
N PRO A 323 19.76 8.68 15.21
CA PRO A 323 19.35 9.90 14.49
C PRO A 323 18.44 9.56 13.30
N MET A 324 17.16 9.31 13.60
CA MET A 324 16.17 8.81 12.66
C MET A 324 15.36 9.95 12.03
N MET A 325 15.23 9.90 10.71
CA MET A 325 14.23 10.65 9.94
C MET A 325 12.96 9.80 9.83
N ILE A 326 11.80 10.40 10.02
CA ILE A 326 10.51 9.73 9.83
C ILE A 326 9.88 10.30 8.55
N HIS A 327 9.72 9.44 7.55
CA HIS A 327 8.99 9.73 6.33
C HIS A 327 7.51 9.44 6.54
N GLU A 328 6.64 10.32 6.04
CA GLU A 328 5.19 10.18 6.18
C GLU A 328 4.52 10.14 4.80
N TYR A 329 3.66 9.15 4.60
CA TYR A 329 2.89 8.97 3.37
C TYR A 329 1.40 9.00 3.71
N PRO A 330 0.62 9.95 3.18
CA PRO A 330 -0.79 10.11 3.55
C PRO A 330 -1.65 8.94 3.05
N SER A 331 -2.72 8.61 3.77
CA SER A 331 -3.73 7.66 3.31
C SER A 331 -4.25 8.03 1.92
N GLY A 332 -4.33 7.04 1.03
CA GLY A 332 -4.74 7.24 -0.35
C GLY A 332 -3.64 7.63 -1.34
N GLU A 333 -2.42 7.88 -0.86
CA GLU A 333 -1.26 8.08 -1.74
C GLU A 333 -1.02 6.82 -2.60
N GLU A 334 -0.81 7.01 -3.90
CA GLU A 334 -0.48 5.91 -4.82
C GLU A 334 1.04 5.66 -4.84
N CYS A 335 1.46 4.53 -4.28
CA CYS A 335 2.86 4.09 -4.28
C CYS A 335 3.05 3.01 -5.34
N SER A 336 3.40 3.43 -6.56
CA SER A 336 3.44 2.58 -7.75
C SER A 336 2.09 1.93 -8.06
N THR A 337 1.89 0.64 -7.77
CA THR A 337 0.59 -0.05 -7.96
C THR A 337 -0.18 -0.24 -6.65
N TRP A 338 0.35 0.28 -5.54
CA TRP A 338 -0.24 0.15 -4.21
C TRP A 338 -0.86 1.47 -3.78
N ILE A 339 -1.72 1.40 -2.77
CA ILE A 339 -2.33 2.57 -2.15
C ILE A 339 -2.06 2.53 -0.66
N VAL A 340 -1.65 3.65 -0.08
CA VAL A 340 -1.47 3.76 1.37
C VAL A 340 -2.84 3.61 2.04
N PRO A 341 -3.02 2.68 2.99
CA PRO A 341 -4.32 2.46 3.61
C PRO A 341 -4.67 3.55 4.63
N GLU A 342 -5.92 3.53 5.08
CA GLU A 342 -6.39 4.31 6.22
C GLU A 342 -5.70 3.86 7.51
N LYS A 343 -5.59 4.78 8.46
CA LYS A 343 -5.23 4.43 9.84
C LYS A 343 -6.34 3.60 10.47
N TRP A 344 -5.97 2.50 11.11
CA TRP A 344 -6.91 1.60 11.80
C TRP A 344 -6.73 1.66 13.31
N THR A 345 -7.82 1.62 14.06
CA THR A 345 -7.84 1.59 15.52
C THR A 345 -8.89 0.61 16.00
N CYS A 346 -8.50 -0.32 16.86
CA CYS A 346 -9.43 -1.16 17.62
C CYS A 346 -9.61 -0.58 19.02
N HIS A 347 -10.84 -0.18 19.34
CA HIS A 347 -11.22 0.38 20.63
C HIS A 347 -11.62 -0.71 21.61
N GLU A 348 -12.41 -1.66 21.12
CA GLU A 348 -12.91 -2.79 21.89
C GLU A 348 -13.27 -3.92 20.93
N ALA A 349 -13.05 -5.17 21.33
CA ALA A 349 -13.68 -6.30 20.67
C ALA A 349 -13.81 -7.48 21.63
N TRP A 350 -14.79 -8.34 21.40
CA TRP A 350 -15.04 -9.51 22.22
C TRP A 350 -16.04 -10.49 21.61
N LEU A 351 -16.02 -11.70 22.18
CA LEU A 351 -17.01 -12.74 21.98
C LEU A 351 -17.67 -13.11 23.32
N GLU A 352 -19.00 -13.16 23.35
CA GLU A 352 -19.80 -13.56 24.51
C GLU A 352 -20.84 -14.61 24.14
N THR A 353 -21.17 -15.45 25.12
CA THR A 353 -22.36 -16.31 25.11
C THR A 353 -23.64 -15.50 25.28
N MET A 354 -24.80 -16.12 25.05
CA MET A 354 -26.09 -15.41 25.16
C MET A 354 -26.43 -14.98 26.60
N ASP A 355 -25.96 -15.74 27.60
CA ASP A 355 -26.12 -15.45 29.03
C ASP A 355 -25.12 -14.41 29.58
N GLY A 356 -24.23 -13.88 28.74
CA GLY A 356 -23.32 -12.78 29.07
C GLY A 356 -21.96 -13.21 29.60
N LYS A 357 -21.57 -14.47 29.45
CA LYS A 357 -20.20 -14.92 29.76
C LYS A 357 -19.23 -14.48 28.65
N ARG A 358 -18.28 -13.63 29.01
CA ARG A 358 -17.13 -13.25 28.18
C ARG A 358 -16.22 -14.45 27.94
N LEU A 359 -16.03 -14.81 26.67
CA LEU A 359 -15.14 -15.91 26.25
C LEU A 359 -13.71 -15.42 26.04
N PHE A 360 -13.56 -14.26 25.39
CA PHE A 360 -12.30 -13.53 25.25
C PHE A 360 -12.58 -12.08 24.80
N SER A 361 -11.56 -11.25 24.87
CA SER A 361 -11.61 -9.86 24.44
C SER A 361 -10.27 -9.35 23.89
N TYR A 362 -10.33 -8.27 23.13
CA TYR A 362 -9.16 -7.53 22.66
C TYR A 362 -8.27 -7.02 23.81
N ALA A 363 -8.86 -6.77 24.98
CA ALA A 363 -8.11 -6.38 26.17
C ALA A 363 -7.23 -7.51 26.73
N ASP A 364 -7.61 -8.76 26.51
CA ASP A 364 -6.81 -9.94 26.89
C ASP A 364 -5.60 -10.09 25.96
N HIS A 365 -5.83 -9.96 24.65
CA HIS A 365 -4.78 -10.01 23.63
C HIS A 365 -5.24 -9.35 22.32
N PRO A 366 -4.45 -8.48 21.66
CA PRO A 366 -4.89 -7.81 20.44
C PRO A 366 -5.04 -8.76 19.25
N LEU A 367 -4.32 -9.89 19.27
CA LEU A 367 -4.48 -10.93 18.25
C LEU A 367 -5.86 -11.57 18.24
N HIS A 368 -6.73 -11.32 19.23
CA HIS A 368 -8.12 -11.78 19.17
C HIS A 368 -8.95 -11.12 18.06
N VAL A 369 -8.43 -10.08 17.41
CA VAL A 369 -9.09 -9.37 16.32
C VAL A 369 -8.24 -9.48 15.06
N VAL A 370 -8.88 -9.80 13.95
CA VAL A 370 -8.21 -9.75 12.64
C VAL A 370 -7.81 -8.30 12.37
N SER A 371 -6.53 -8.05 12.11
CA SER A 371 -6.01 -6.69 11.85
C SER A 371 -6.69 -6.07 10.64
N SER A 372 -7.06 -4.79 10.75
CA SER A 372 -7.93 -4.08 9.80
C SER A 372 -9.37 -4.62 9.68
N SER A 373 -9.91 -5.26 10.73
CA SER A 373 -11.34 -5.65 10.77
C SER A 373 -12.28 -4.45 10.67
N LEU A 374 -13.36 -4.64 9.92
CA LEU A 374 -14.52 -3.73 9.94
C LEU A 374 -15.27 -3.80 11.28
N PRO A 375 -15.96 -2.71 11.68
CA PRO A 375 -16.77 -2.73 12.88
C PRO A 375 -17.99 -3.64 12.71
N TYR A 376 -18.35 -4.37 13.77
CA TYR A 376 -19.51 -5.25 13.81
C TYR A 376 -20.06 -5.32 15.25
N GLU A 377 -21.37 -5.18 15.43
CA GLU A 377 -22.03 -5.39 16.72
C GLU A 377 -23.36 -6.11 16.50
N GLY A 378 -23.52 -7.29 17.09
CA GLY A 378 -24.75 -8.06 16.90
C GLY A 378 -24.68 -9.50 17.40
N GLU A 379 -25.80 -10.19 17.22
CA GLU A 379 -25.91 -11.62 17.47
C GLU A 379 -25.74 -12.41 16.18
N VAL A 380 -24.87 -13.41 16.20
CA VAL A 380 -24.61 -14.31 15.08
C VAL A 380 -24.98 -15.74 15.44
N SER A 381 -25.36 -16.53 14.43
CA SER A 381 -25.43 -17.98 14.62
C SER A 381 -24.02 -18.54 14.80
N ARG A 382 -23.91 -19.71 15.42
CA ARG A 382 -22.64 -20.44 15.50
C ARG A 382 -22.02 -20.68 14.13
N GLU A 383 -22.84 -21.02 13.14
CA GLU A 383 -22.35 -21.24 11.77
C GLU A 383 -21.70 -19.98 11.20
N GLU A 384 -22.34 -18.83 11.36
CA GLU A 384 -21.80 -17.54 10.89
C GLU A 384 -20.54 -17.17 11.66
N LEU A 385 -20.56 -17.29 13.00
CA LEU A 385 -19.39 -17.04 13.83
C LEU A 385 -18.17 -17.85 13.36
N LEU A 386 -18.35 -19.15 13.09
CA LEU A 386 -17.24 -20.03 12.69
C LEU A 386 -16.64 -19.67 11.32
N ARG A 387 -17.34 -18.92 10.46
CA ARG A 387 -16.78 -18.39 9.21
C ARG A 387 -15.86 -17.18 9.44
N HIS A 388 -16.12 -16.41 10.49
CA HIS A 388 -15.37 -15.22 10.89
C HIS A 388 -14.41 -15.46 12.08
N LEU A 389 -14.37 -16.68 12.61
CA LEU A 389 -13.52 -17.07 13.74
C LEU A 389 -12.31 -17.89 13.26
N HIS A 390 -11.15 -17.25 13.29
CA HIS A 390 -9.89 -17.81 12.84
C HIS A 390 -9.13 -18.48 13.98
N VAL A 391 -8.41 -19.56 13.67
CA VAL A 391 -7.55 -20.31 14.62
C VAL A 391 -6.21 -20.60 13.97
N HIS A 392 -5.18 -20.77 14.79
CA HIS A 392 -3.85 -21.03 14.28
C HIS A 392 -3.79 -22.41 13.59
N PRO A 393 -3.09 -22.56 12.44
CA PRO A 393 -3.12 -23.80 11.65
C PRO A 393 -2.38 -24.97 12.31
N LYS A 394 -1.37 -24.70 13.16
CA LYS A 394 -0.54 -25.74 13.79
C LYS A 394 -0.78 -25.87 15.30
N LEU A 395 -0.53 -24.79 16.04
CA LEU A 395 -0.74 -24.68 17.49
C LEU A 395 -2.23 -24.62 17.87
N ALA A 396 -2.70 -25.57 18.68
CA ALA A 396 -4.12 -25.67 19.04
C ALA A 396 -4.57 -24.65 20.10
N ASP A 397 -3.67 -24.27 21.01
CA ASP A 397 -3.99 -23.45 22.17
C ASP A 397 -3.66 -21.96 21.98
N GLU A 398 -3.03 -21.60 20.85
CA GLU A 398 -2.59 -20.23 20.56
C GLU A 398 -3.57 -19.43 19.71
N ILE A 399 -3.52 -18.10 19.88
CA ILE A 399 -4.27 -17.12 19.11
C ILE A 399 -3.45 -16.77 17.86
N PRO A 400 -3.98 -16.93 16.63
CA PRO A 400 -3.24 -16.59 15.42
C PRO A 400 -3.19 -15.07 15.18
N PHE A 401 -2.09 -14.60 14.58
CA PHE A 401 -2.06 -13.32 13.90
C PHE A 401 -2.66 -13.45 12.49
N ILE A 402 -3.73 -12.72 12.22
CA ILE A 402 -4.43 -12.68 10.93
C ILE A 402 -4.70 -11.21 10.57
N PHE A 403 -4.56 -10.86 9.31
CA PHE A 403 -4.75 -9.50 8.81
C PHE A 403 -5.54 -9.47 7.50
N LYS A 404 -6.29 -8.38 7.29
CA LYS A 404 -7.12 -8.13 6.10
C LYS A 404 -7.01 -6.66 5.63
N TYR A 405 -5.79 -6.19 5.39
CA TYR A 405 -5.51 -4.76 5.10
C TYR A 405 -6.29 -4.18 3.92
N TYR A 406 -6.43 -4.92 2.82
CA TYR A 406 -7.09 -4.46 1.59
C TYR A 406 -8.38 -5.23 1.26
N GLU A 407 -8.56 -6.43 1.83
CA GLU A 407 -9.75 -7.27 1.64
C GLU A 407 -10.64 -7.19 2.87
N ARG A 408 -11.40 -6.10 2.96
CA ARG A 408 -12.12 -5.75 4.19
C ARG A 408 -13.24 -6.72 4.50
N ASP A 409 -13.24 -7.17 5.75
CA ASP A 409 -14.25 -8.00 6.39
C ASP A 409 -14.09 -7.81 7.91
N TRP A 410 -15.01 -8.35 8.71
CA TRP A 410 -14.80 -8.46 10.15
C TRP A 410 -14.29 -9.86 10.50
N GLY A 411 -13.53 -9.98 11.60
CA GLY A 411 -13.06 -11.28 12.05
C GLY A 411 -12.49 -11.25 13.46
N LEU A 412 -12.66 -12.38 14.14
CA LEU A 412 -12.06 -12.66 15.44
C LEU A 412 -11.10 -13.84 15.33
N CYS A 413 -10.22 -13.96 16.30
CA CYS A 413 -9.24 -15.02 16.40
C CYS A 413 -9.28 -15.63 17.80
N CYS A 414 -9.09 -16.94 17.91
CA CYS A 414 -8.98 -17.62 19.20
C CYS A 414 -8.17 -18.91 19.06
N SER A 415 -7.99 -19.62 20.16
CA SER A 415 -7.44 -20.97 20.14
C SER A 415 -8.42 -21.94 19.48
N ARG A 416 -7.87 -22.98 18.84
CA ARG A 416 -8.68 -24.09 18.30
C ARG A 416 -9.46 -24.79 19.39
N THR A 417 -8.82 -24.99 20.54
CA THR A 417 -9.48 -25.57 21.73
C THR A 417 -10.73 -24.80 22.12
N LEU A 418 -10.67 -23.46 22.15
CA LEU A 418 -11.84 -22.64 22.46
C LEU A 418 -12.89 -22.74 21.35
N ARG A 419 -12.50 -22.57 20.08
CA ARG A 419 -13.41 -22.67 18.93
C ARG A 419 -14.18 -23.99 18.93
N ASP A 420 -13.49 -25.11 19.17
CA ASP A 420 -14.09 -26.45 19.11
C ASP A 420 -15.03 -26.70 20.31
N SER A 421 -14.84 -25.98 21.41
CA SER A 421 -15.72 -26.04 22.59
C SER A 421 -17.02 -25.23 22.44
N LEU A 422 -17.14 -24.37 21.42
CA LEU A 422 -18.33 -23.56 21.18
C LEU A 422 -19.53 -24.45 20.80
N ALA A 423 -20.52 -24.54 21.68
CA ALA A 423 -21.67 -25.43 21.54
C ALA A 423 -23.03 -24.72 21.43
N GLU A 424 -23.15 -23.45 21.87
CA GLU A 424 -24.40 -22.69 21.78
C GLU A 424 -24.80 -22.36 20.33
N ASP A 425 -26.09 -22.18 20.08
CA ASP A 425 -26.63 -21.87 18.75
C ASP A 425 -26.29 -20.44 18.29
N ARG A 426 -26.10 -19.52 19.23
CA ARG A 426 -25.87 -18.09 18.98
C ARG A 426 -24.85 -17.52 19.94
N TYR A 427 -24.17 -16.47 19.50
CA TYR A 427 -23.20 -15.70 20.28
C TYR A 427 -23.37 -14.21 20.01
N LYS A 428 -22.94 -13.40 20.98
CA LYS A 428 -22.84 -11.94 20.82
C LYS A 428 -21.40 -11.59 20.42
N VAL A 429 -21.26 -10.83 19.35
CA VAL A 429 -19.99 -10.33 18.84
C VAL A 429 -19.99 -8.81 18.91
N CYS A 430 -18.89 -8.26 19.39
CA CYS A 430 -18.61 -6.83 19.31
C CYS A 430 -17.20 -6.63 18.76
N ILE A 431 -17.08 -5.79 17.74
CA ILE A 431 -15.83 -5.29 17.16
C ILE A 431 -16.07 -3.81 16.92
N ARG A 432 -15.52 -2.98 17.80
CA ARG A 432 -15.56 -1.52 17.69
C ARG A 432 -14.21 -1.05 17.17
N THR A 433 -14.14 -0.94 15.86
CA THR A 433 -12.97 -0.42 15.15
C THR A 433 -13.31 0.89 14.44
N SER A 434 -12.28 1.66 14.14
CA SER A 434 -12.41 2.89 13.37
C SER A 434 -11.32 2.94 12.31
N PHE A 435 -11.71 3.50 11.16
CA PHE A 435 -10.79 3.90 10.10
C PHE A 435 -10.78 5.42 10.05
N SER A 436 -9.59 6.00 9.86
CA SER A 436 -9.40 7.45 9.74
C SER A 436 -8.34 7.74 8.70
N TYR A 437 -8.39 8.96 8.16
CA TYR A 437 -7.25 9.49 7.43
C TYR A 437 -6.04 9.61 8.37
N GLY A 438 -4.87 9.19 7.89
CA GLY A 438 -3.64 9.28 8.65
C GLY A 438 -2.43 9.17 7.72
N THR A 439 -1.30 8.79 8.30
CA THR A 439 -0.04 8.68 7.57
C THR A 439 0.63 7.35 7.87
N LEU A 440 1.01 6.60 6.84
CA LEU A 440 1.97 5.53 6.96
C LEU A 440 3.35 6.12 7.22
N LYS A 441 4.08 5.55 8.18
CA LYS A 441 5.40 6.06 8.58
C LYS A 441 6.52 5.08 8.24
N VAL A 442 7.65 5.60 7.79
CA VAL A 442 8.90 4.84 7.59
C VAL A 442 10.02 5.56 8.31
N GLY A 443 10.71 4.86 9.22
CA GLY A 443 11.93 5.35 9.85
C GLY A 443 13.14 5.11 8.96
N GLU A 444 14.01 6.10 8.84
CA GLU A 444 15.29 6.00 8.14
C GLU A 444 16.42 6.53 9.03
N VAL A 445 17.48 5.74 9.19
CA VAL A 445 18.75 6.21 9.76
C VAL A 445 19.84 6.13 8.72
N ILE A 446 20.62 7.20 8.57
CA ILE A 446 21.72 7.28 7.60
C ILE A 446 23.05 7.35 8.34
N VAL A 447 23.98 6.47 7.99
CA VAL A 447 25.38 6.53 8.40
C VAL A 447 26.23 6.90 7.17
N PRO A 448 26.77 8.13 7.10
CA PRO A 448 27.49 8.59 5.92
C PRO A 448 28.84 7.87 5.79
N GLY A 449 29.13 7.39 4.58
CA GLY A 449 30.47 6.92 4.19
C GLY A 449 31.17 7.92 3.27
N SER A 450 32.36 7.55 2.78
CA SER A 450 33.09 8.34 1.77
C SER A 450 32.47 8.31 0.37
N SER A 451 31.54 7.39 0.11
CA SER A 451 30.82 7.20 -1.15
C SER A 451 29.31 7.41 -0.98
N GLU A 452 28.65 7.92 -2.02
CA GLU A 452 27.19 7.96 -2.12
C GLU A 452 26.58 6.58 -2.45
N GLU A 453 27.40 5.62 -2.94
CA GLU A 453 26.98 4.22 -3.05
C GLU A 453 26.57 3.72 -1.66
N CYS A 454 25.38 3.12 -1.54
CA CYS A 454 24.81 2.73 -0.26
C CYS A 454 24.42 1.25 -0.15
N ILE A 455 24.50 0.75 1.09
CA ILE A 455 24.00 -0.56 1.51
C ILE A 455 22.79 -0.34 2.42
N VAL A 456 21.67 -0.99 2.09
CA VAL A 456 20.41 -0.83 2.80
C VAL A 456 20.19 -2.00 3.77
N LEU A 457 20.03 -1.70 5.05
CA LEU A 457 19.44 -2.60 6.03
C LEU A 457 17.95 -2.30 6.13
N CYS A 458 17.10 -3.31 6.28
CA CYS A 458 15.65 -3.13 6.39
C CYS A 458 15.05 -4.15 7.36
N ALA A 459 14.08 -3.73 8.17
CA ALA A 459 13.31 -4.58 9.10
C ALA A 459 11.90 -4.02 9.29
N HIS A 460 10.94 -4.86 9.72
CA HIS A 460 9.54 -4.43 9.85
C HIS A 460 9.04 -4.32 11.29
N LEU A 461 8.15 -3.34 11.54
CA LEU A 461 7.65 -2.99 12.88
C LEU A 461 6.12 -3.12 13.02
N CYS A 462 5.43 -3.65 12.00
CA CYS A 462 3.96 -3.66 11.97
C CYS A 462 3.28 -4.73 12.84
N HIS A 463 4.00 -5.74 13.33
CA HIS A 463 3.39 -6.90 14.00
C HIS A 463 3.06 -6.60 15.49
N PRO A 464 1.80 -6.80 15.95
CA PRO A 464 1.38 -6.52 17.32
C PRO A 464 1.73 -7.67 18.28
N HIS A 465 2.18 -7.35 19.50
CA HIS A 465 2.36 -8.36 20.57
C HIS A 465 3.25 -9.55 20.20
N MET A 466 4.12 -9.36 19.20
CA MET A 466 5.07 -10.34 18.71
C MET A 466 6.49 -9.77 18.79
N VAL A 467 7.47 -10.65 19.01
CA VAL A 467 8.86 -10.25 19.27
C VAL A 467 9.78 -10.74 18.17
N ASN A 468 9.86 -12.06 17.98
CA ASN A 468 10.76 -12.60 16.98
C ASN A 468 10.34 -12.11 15.59
N ASP A 469 9.05 -12.09 15.28
CA ASP A 469 8.49 -11.52 14.05
C ASP A 469 7.80 -10.16 14.29
N ASP A 470 8.47 -9.02 14.08
CA ASP A 470 9.88 -8.85 13.69
C ASP A 470 10.60 -7.76 14.50
N LEU A 471 10.18 -7.58 15.75
CA LEU A 471 10.87 -6.65 16.66
C LEU A 471 12.35 -7.05 16.86
N SER A 472 12.68 -8.33 16.72
CA SER A 472 14.04 -8.84 16.77
C SER A 472 14.93 -8.26 15.66
N GLY A 473 14.45 -8.18 14.41
CA GLY A 473 15.15 -7.53 13.30
C GLY A 473 15.39 -6.05 13.56
N ILE A 474 14.39 -5.36 14.13
CA ILE A 474 14.46 -3.95 14.48
C ILE A 474 15.56 -3.65 15.50
N VAL A 475 15.59 -4.37 16.62
CA VAL A 475 16.55 -4.09 17.71
C VAL A 475 17.99 -4.43 17.30
N VAL A 476 18.17 -5.51 16.51
CA VAL A 476 19.47 -5.85 15.92
C VAL A 476 19.93 -4.75 14.96
N GLY A 477 19.03 -4.28 14.07
CA GLY A 477 19.35 -3.21 13.12
C GLY A 477 19.74 -1.89 13.78
N ILE A 478 19.03 -1.48 14.84
CA ILE A 478 19.39 -0.29 15.63
C ILE A 478 20.79 -0.43 16.24
N GLU A 479 21.10 -1.59 16.86
CA GLU A 479 22.41 -1.79 17.48
C GLU A 479 23.54 -1.82 16.44
N VAL A 480 23.34 -2.47 15.29
CA VAL A 480 24.29 -2.43 14.16
C VAL A 480 24.56 -0.98 13.74
N ILE A 481 23.51 -0.18 13.53
CA ILE A 481 23.64 1.22 13.11
C ILE A 481 24.36 2.07 14.17
N ARG A 482 24.06 1.85 15.47
CA ARG A 482 24.77 2.53 16.56
C ARG A 482 26.27 2.24 16.55
N GLN A 483 26.68 1.03 16.16
CA GLN A 483 28.10 0.69 16.01
C GLN A 483 28.71 1.31 14.75
N LEU A 484 27.98 1.33 13.63
CA LEU A 484 28.46 1.99 12.40
C LEU A 484 28.62 3.50 12.58
N LEU A 485 27.72 4.16 13.30
CA LEU A 485 27.83 5.60 13.62
C LEU A 485 29.09 5.97 14.41
N ARG A 486 29.75 4.99 15.05
CA ARG A 486 31.02 5.20 15.78
C ARG A 486 32.25 5.02 14.88
N LYS A 487 32.10 4.45 13.69
CA LYS A 487 33.18 4.30 12.69
C LYS A 487 33.40 5.61 11.93
N LYS A 488 34.64 5.86 11.47
CA LYS A 488 35.03 7.13 10.81
C LYS A 488 35.47 6.94 9.36
N ASP A 489 35.66 5.71 8.94
CA ASP A 489 36.35 5.29 7.74
C ASP A 489 35.51 4.34 6.87
N LEU A 490 34.18 4.47 6.96
CA LEU A 490 33.26 3.71 6.12
C LEU A 490 33.36 4.16 4.66
N ARG A 491 33.50 3.20 3.75
CA ARG A 491 33.47 3.43 2.30
C ARG A 491 32.04 3.72 1.85
N TYR A 492 31.11 2.80 2.12
CA TYR A 492 29.72 2.93 1.69
C TYR A 492 28.90 3.77 2.68
N THR A 493 27.86 4.43 2.17
CA THR A 493 26.81 4.98 3.02
C THR A 493 25.88 3.85 3.46
N TYR A 494 25.53 3.78 4.75
CA TYR A 494 24.58 2.77 5.24
C TYR A 494 23.25 3.41 5.56
N ARG A 495 22.16 2.77 5.15
CA ARG A 495 20.79 3.19 5.45
C ARG A 495 20.10 2.08 6.20
N PHE A 496 19.42 2.39 7.29
CA PHE A 496 18.53 1.45 7.96
C PHE A 496 17.10 1.94 7.87
N LEU A 497 16.26 1.11 7.25
CA LEU A 497 14.84 1.36 7.06
C LEU A 497 14.03 0.54 8.07
N ILE A 498 13.15 1.22 8.78
CA ILE A 498 12.14 0.63 9.65
C ILE A 498 10.79 0.89 9.00
N VAL A 499 10.14 -0.17 8.55
CA VAL A 499 8.96 -0.07 7.69
C VAL A 499 7.77 -0.83 8.28
N PRO A 500 6.53 -0.50 7.92
CA PRO A 500 5.47 -1.49 7.89
C PRO A 500 5.72 -2.41 6.70
N GLU A 501 5.68 -3.72 6.95
CA GLU A 501 6.00 -4.75 5.95
C GLU A 501 5.25 -4.51 4.63
N THR A 502 5.95 -4.67 3.51
CA THR A 502 5.46 -4.55 2.13
C THR A 502 5.14 -3.12 1.73
N ILE A 503 4.06 -2.56 2.24
CA ILE A 503 3.59 -1.24 1.80
C ILE A 503 4.58 -0.13 2.18
N GLY A 504 5.29 -0.25 3.30
CA GLY A 504 6.29 0.73 3.72
C GLY A 504 7.53 0.74 2.83
N SER A 505 8.08 -0.45 2.52
CA SER A 505 9.18 -0.57 1.55
C SER A 505 8.78 -0.04 0.17
N ILE A 506 7.56 -0.34 -0.29
CA ILE A 506 7.05 0.13 -1.58
C ILE A 506 6.87 1.65 -1.60
N ALA A 507 6.32 2.23 -0.54
CA ALA A 507 6.19 3.68 -0.39
C ALA A 507 7.57 4.36 -0.39
N TYR A 508 8.51 3.83 0.39
CA TYR A 508 9.87 4.37 0.42
C TYR A 508 10.53 4.35 -0.97
N ILE A 509 10.52 3.20 -1.65
CA ILE A 509 11.13 3.04 -2.98
C ILE A 509 10.43 3.93 -4.03
N SER A 510 9.09 4.05 -3.99
CA SER A 510 8.36 4.84 -4.99
C SER A 510 8.67 6.33 -4.91
N HIS A 511 9.01 6.84 -3.73
CA HIS A 511 9.39 8.24 -3.49
C HIS A 511 10.90 8.51 -3.55
N HIS A 512 11.74 7.46 -3.56
CA HIS A 512 13.21 7.57 -3.60
C HIS A 512 13.80 6.84 -4.82
N ARG A 513 13.16 6.98 -5.99
CA ARG A 513 13.58 6.28 -7.22
C ARG A 513 14.96 6.71 -7.71
N ASP A 514 15.36 7.93 -7.41
CA ASP A 514 16.69 8.48 -7.67
C ASP A 514 17.79 7.72 -6.91
N LEU A 515 17.51 7.29 -5.68
CA LEU A 515 18.46 6.53 -4.86
C LEU A 515 18.70 5.09 -5.34
N ILE A 516 17.78 4.51 -6.13
CA ILE A 516 17.88 3.11 -6.58
C ILE A 516 19.23 2.83 -7.27
N SER A 517 19.70 3.77 -8.11
CA SER A 517 20.98 3.64 -8.81
C SER A 517 22.21 3.65 -7.89
N GLN A 518 22.06 4.16 -6.67
CA GLN A 518 23.11 4.23 -5.65
C GLN A 518 23.07 3.04 -4.69
N MET A 519 21.97 2.30 -4.62
CA MET A 519 21.82 1.13 -3.76
C MET A 519 22.58 -0.06 -4.35
N LYS A 520 23.76 -0.37 -3.80
CA LYS A 520 24.62 -1.49 -4.27
C LYS A 520 24.10 -2.85 -3.84
N GLY A 521 23.33 -2.88 -2.77
CA GLY A 521 22.61 -4.03 -2.28
C GLY A 521 22.09 -3.77 -0.88
N GLY A 522 21.64 -4.83 -0.21
CA GLY A 522 21.14 -4.72 1.14
C GLY A 522 20.90 -6.03 1.83
N LEU A 523 20.46 -5.92 3.09
CA LEU A 523 20.08 -7.04 3.93
C LEU A 523 18.76 -6.74 4.65
N PHE A 524 17.76 -7.54 4.39
CA PHE A 524 16.57 -7.62 5.22
C PHE A 524 16.88 -8.43 6.48
N LEU A 525 16.49 -7.90 7.65
CA LEU A 525 16.77 -8.49 8.96
C LEU A 525 15.46 -9.04 9.50
N GLU A 526 15.32 -10.37 9.57
CA GLU A 526 14.04 -11.01 9.83
C GLU A 526 14.17 -12.11 10.89
N MET A 527 13.42 -12.05 12.00
CA MET A 527 13.30 -13.19 12.94
C MET A 527 14.64 -13.70 13.49
N LEU A 528 15.40 -12.79 14.10
CA LEU A 528 16.79 -13.00 14.54
C LEU A 528 16.96 -13.42 16.01
N GLY A 529 15.86 -13.52 16.77
CA GLY A 529 15.91 -13.71 18.23
C GLY A 529 16.01 -15.17 18.73
N VAL A 530 15.66 -16.14 17.89
CA VAL A 530 15.62 -17.58 18.26
C VAL A 530 16.96 -18.29 18.09
N SER A 531 17.09 -19.53 18.57
CA SER A 531 18.35 -20.29 18.58
C SER A 531 18.69 -21.05 17.30
N ASN A 532 17.88 -20.92 16.24
CA ASN A 532 18.13 -21.65 14.99
C ASN A 532 19.42 -21.15 14.32
N PRO A 533 20.10 -22.00 13.52
CA PRO A 533 21.20 -21.55 12.67
C PRO A 533 20.77 -20.42 11.74
N ALA A 534 21.71 -19.54 11.41
CA ALA A 534 21.45 -18.43 10.50
C ALA A 534 21.15 -18.93 9.08
N ALA A 535 20.09 -18.38 8.49
CA ALA A 535 19.61 -18.67 7.16
C ALA A 535 19.76 -17.41 6.30
N LEU A 536 20.62 -17.47 5.28
CA LEU A 536 20.83 -16.37 4.33
C LEU A 536 20.11 -16.67 3.01
N GLN A 537 19.08 -15.89 2.71
CA GLN A 537 18.43 -15.90 1.42
C GLN A 537 19.17 -14.95 0.48
N LEU A 538 19.58 -15.46 -0.67
CA LEU A 538 20.28 -14.69 -1.69
C LEU A 538 19.36 -13.67 -2.39
N SER A 539 20.00 -12.67 -3.01
CA SER A 539 19.34 -11.74 -3.90
C SER A 539 18.81 -12.48 -5.14
N MET A 540 17.96 -11.83 -5.93
CA MET A 540 17.44 -12.44 -7.17
C MET A 540 18.54 -12.84 -8.15
N GLU A 541 19.67 -12.15 -8.16
CA GLU A 541 20.79 -12.45 -9.06
C GLU A 541 21.70 -13.57 -8.52
N GLU A 542 21.64 -13.85 -7.22
CA GLU A 542 22.35 -14.92 -6.48
C GLU A 542 23.89 -14.85 -6.49
N LYS A 543 24.47 -13.96 -7.29
CA LYS A 543 25.91 -13.91 -7.55
C LYS A 543 26.47 -12.50 -7.57
N THR A 544 25.80 -11.52 -6.97
CA THR A 544 26.35 -10.17 -6.89
C THR A 544 27.56 -10.12 -5.95
N GLU A 545 28.27 -9.00 -5.95
CA GLU A 545 29.35 -8.73 -4.98
C GLU A 545 28.85 -8.92 -3.54
N ILE A 546 27.65 -8.41 -3.24
CA ILE A 546 27.05 -8.47 -1.91
C ILE A 546 26.66 -9.91 -1.56
N ASP A 547 26.10 -10.67 -2.50
CA ASP A 547 25.79 -12.10 -2.29
C ASP A 547 27.03 -12.89 -1.88
N ARG A 548 28.17 -12.67 -2.57
CA ARG A 548 29.42 -13.39 -2.27
C ARG A 548 29.97 -12.99 -0.91
N CYS A 549 30.01 -11.70 -0.62
CA CYS A 549 30.52 -11.19 0.65
C CYS A 549 29.71 -11.75 1.84
N PHE A 550 28.38 -11.74 1.75
CA PHE A 550 27.53 -12.20 2.85
C PHE A 550 27.57 -13.71 3.02
N GLN A 551 27.67 -14.49 1.93
CA GLN A 551 27.87 -15.94 2.01
C GLN A 551 29.19 -16.30 2.70
N LEU A 552 30.29 -15.64 2.33
CA LEU A 552 31.59 -15.85 2.96
C LEU A 552 31.54 -15.50 4.44
N ALA A 553 30.96 -14.33 4.79
CA ALA A 553 30.79 -13.89 6.16
C ALA A 553 29.98 -14.88 7.01
N LEU A 554 28.87 -15.40 6.47
CA LEU A 554 28.05 -16.42 7.12
C LEU A 554 28.85 -17.69 7.39
N SER A 555 29.51 -18.24 6.36
CA SER A 555 30.23 -19.52 6.48
C SER A 555 31.37 -19.48 7.49
N GLU A 556 31.98 -18.31 7.70
CA GLU A 556 33.01 -18.09 8.72
C GLU A 556 32.46 -17.88 10.12
N HIS A 557 31.21 -17.39 10.25
CA HIS A 557 30.62 -17.02 11.52
C HIS A 557 29.79 -18.14 12.13
N ASP A 558 28.90 -18.74 11.33
CA ASP A 558 28.00 -19.82 11.74
C ASP A 558 28.25 -21.06 10.87
N PRO A 559 29.04 -22.05 11.35
CA PRO A 559 29.30 -23.29 10.62
C PRO A 559 28.06 -24.14 10.36
N TYR A 560 26.96 -23.90 11.07
CA TYR A 560 25.68 -24.57 10.86
C TYR A 560 24.69 -23.71 10.05
N GLY A 561 25.08 -22.47 9.75
CA GLY A 561 24.33 -21.57 8.92
C GLY A 561 24.17 -22.12 7.50
N TRP A 562 23.11 -21.71 6.83
CA TRP A 562 22.76 -22.23 5.52
C TRP A 562 22.27 -21.13 4.58
N VAL A 563 22.41 -21.39 3.28
CA VAL A 563 22.10 -20.45 2.21
C VAL A 563 20.99 -21.04 1.36
N GLY A 564 20.02 -20.21 1.00
CA GLY A 564 18.90 -20.54 0.13
C GLY A 564 18.77 -19.53 -1.00
N LYS A 565 18.17 -19.96 -2.11
CA LYS A 565 17.93 -19.08 -3.25
C LYS A 565 16.84 -18.07 -2.94
N TYR A 566 16.77 -17.03 -3.77
CA TYR A 566 15.74 -16.01 -3.68
C TYR A 566 14.33 -16.64 -3.65
N ARG A 567 13.56 -16.31 -2.60
CA ARG A 567 12.21 -16.84 -2.28
C ARG A 567 12.13 -18.33 -1.94
N GLU A 568 13.23 -18.95 -1.52
CA GLU A 568 13.23 -20.36 -1.09
C GLU A 568 13.41 -20.56 0.44
N ILE A 569 13.64 -19.50 1.24
CA ILE A 569 13.76 -19.58 2.71
C ILE A 569 12.47 -19.11 3.39
N ILE A 570 12.27 -17.79 3.37
CA ILE A 570 11.10 -17.07 3.84
C ILE A 570 11.06 -15.76 3.05
N GLY A 571 9.86 -15.32 2.68
CA GLY A 571 9.69 -14.17 1.80
C GLY A 571 9.14 -12.98 2.57
N ASN A 572 9.82 -11.85 2.48
CA ASN A 572 9.46 -10.61 3.15
C ASN A 572 9.86 -9.42 2.23
N ASP A 573 10.33 -8.31 2.77
CA ASP A 573 10.55 -7.10 1.98
C ASP A 573 11.79 -7.10 1.09
N GLU A 574 12.67 -8.09 1.18
CA GLU A 574 13.69 -8.32 0.16
C GLU A 574 13.06 -8.43 -1.24
N ARG A 575 11.81 -8.90 -1.31
CA ARG A 575 11.07 -9.02 -2.56
C ARG A 575 10.74 -7.69 -3.22
N GLN A 576 10.63 -6.59 -2.46
CA GLN A 576 10.30 -5.26 -3.01
C GLN A 576 11.53 -4.63 -3.66
N PHE A 577 12.70 -4.76 -3.03
CA PHE A 577 13.96 -4.25 -3.57
C PHE A 577 14.43 -5.04 -4.80
N ASN A 578 14.25 -6.36 -4.80
CA ASN A 578 14.56 -7.21 -5.95
C ASN A 578 13.54 -7.12 -7.10
N SER A 579 12.41 -6.43 -6.91
CA SER A 579 11.27 -6.48 -7.84
C SER A 579 11.62 -5.94 -9.23
N PRO A 580 10.85 -6.34 -10.28
CA PRO A 580 10.93 -5.69 -11.58
C PRO A 580 10.79 -4.17 -11.44
N GLY A 581 11.64 -3.41 -12.13
CA GLY A 581 11.68 -1.94 -12.07
C GLY A 581 12.49 -1.35 -10.91
N VAL A 582 12.92 -2.14 -9.93
CA VAL A 582 13.77 -1.70 -8.81
C VAL A 582 15.17 -2.32 -8.88
N ARG A 583 15.26 -3.65 -8.88
CA ARG A 583 16.51 -4.41 -9.14
C ARG A 583 17.69 -4.05 -8.22
N VAL A 584 17.41 -3.74 -6.96
CA VAL A 584 18.44 -3.62 -5.92
C VAL A 584 18.71 -5.01 -5.35
N PRO A 585 19.97 -5.52 -5.34
CA PRO A 585 20.30 -6.82 -4.78
C PRO A 585 20.11 -6.86 -3.26
N MET A 586 18.92 -7.23 -2.81
CA MET A 586 18.58 -7.32 -1.39
C MET A 586 18.56 -8.79 -0.97
N LEU A 587 19.40 -9.15 0.00
CA LEU A 587 19.39 -10.45 0.66
C LEU A 587 18.45 -10.41 1.86
N SER A 588 18.12 -11.57 2.45
CA SER A 588 17.45 -11.64 3.76
C SER A 588 18.24 -12.55 4.69
N LEU A 589 18.48 -12.09 5.92
CA LEU A 589 19.07 -12.88 7.00
C LEU A 589 17.99 -13.19 8.03
N SER A 590 17.84 -14.47 8.37
CA SER A 590 16.91 -14.92 9.39
C SER A 590 17.43 -16.09 10.22
N ARG A 591 16.72 -16.45 11.30
CA ARG A 591 16.96 -17.68 12.07
C ARG A 591 15.76 -18.61 11.99
N VAL A 592 15.51 -19.13 10.79
CA VAL A 592 14.39 -20.04 10.54
C VAL A 592 14.86 -21.47 10.32
N LEU A 593 13.97 -22.41 10.60
CA LEU A 593 14.11 -23.80 10.21
C LEU A 593 13.99 -23.92 8.67
N PRO A 594 14.44 -25.01 8.03
CA PRO A 594 14.23 -25.23 6.61
C PRO A 594 12.73 -25.40 6.27
N PRO A 595 12.24 -25.00 5.08
CA PRO A 595 10.84 -25.15 4.66
C PRO A 595 10.28 -26.59 4.72
N THR A 596 11.15 -27.58 4.67
CA THR A 596 10.80 -29.00 4.80
C THR A 596 10.52 -29.43 6.24
N HIS A 597 10.87 -28.60 7.23
CA HIS A 597 10.68 -28.89 8.64
C HIS A 597 9.23 -28.63 9.08
N PRO A 598 8.59 -29.51 9.88
CA PRO A 598 7.18 -29.35 10.28
C PRO A 598 6.91 -28.05 11.06
N ALA A 599 7.89 -27.61 11.85
CA ALA A 599 7.84 -26.38 12.62
C ALA A 599 8.33 -25.13 11.85
N TRP A 600 8.47 -25.19 10.51
CA TRP A 600 8.82 -24.00 9.73
C TRP A 600 7.77 -22.86 9.89
N PRO A 601 8.20 -21.59 9.99
CA PRO A 601 9.60 -21.14 10.06
C PRO A 601 10.24 -21.30 11.45
N TYR A 602 9.46 -21.16 12.51
CA TYR A 602 9.75 -21.60 13.89
C TYR A 602 8.40 -21.88 14.59
N PRO A 603 8.37 -22.60 15.72
CA PRO A 603 7.11 -23.13 16.28
C PRO A 603 6.04 -22.07 16.56
N GLU A 604 6.41 -20.92 17.11
CA GLU A 604 5.52 -19.87 17.62
C GLU A 604 5.12 -18.80 16.59
N TYR A 605 5.60 -18.91 15.35
CA TYR A 605 5.38 -17.92 14.29
C TYR A 605 3.90 -17.56 14.10
N HIS A 606 3.61 -16.27 13.96
CA HIS A 606 2.26 -15.71 13.81
C HIS A 606 1.28 -16.16 14.91
N SER A 607 1.73 -16.20 16.16
CA SER A 607 0.90 -16.61 17.29
C SER A 607 1.14 -15.78 18.55
N SER A 608 0.21 -15.89 19.51
CA SER A 608 0.33 -15.29 20.85
C SER A 608 1.53 -15.78 21.68
N SER A 609 2.21 -16.85 21.24
CA SER A 609 3.39 -17.38 21.91
C SER A 609 4.71 -16.78 21.42
N ASP A 610 4.72 -15.98 20.35
CA ASP A 610 5.90 -15.21 19.95
C ASP A 610 6.13 -14.03 20.93
N THR A 611 6.77 -14.36 22.05
CA THR A 611 6.95 -13.46 23.19
C THR A 611 8.45 -13.29 23.49
N PRO A 612 8.85 -12.37 24.40
CA PRO A 612 10.26 -12.25 24.76
C PRO A 612 10.89 -13.57 25.24
N ALA A 613 10.09 -14.49 25.78
CA ALA A 613 10.54 -15.79 26.30
C ALA A 613 11.18 -16.73 25.25
N ILE A 614 10.86 -16.56 23.96
CA ILE A 614 11.46 -17.38 22.89
C ILE A 614 12.75 -16.77 22.33
N THR A 615 13.06 -15.53 22.74
CA THR A 615 14.26 -14.81 22.33
C THR A 615 15.35 -14.88 23.40
N SER A 616 16.60 -14.60 23.03
CA SER A 616 17.65 -14.39 24.02
C SER A 616 18.65 -13.33 23.60
N THR A 617 19.19 -12.60 24.58
CA THR A 617 20.30 -11.65 24.40
C THR A 617 21.40 -12.24 23.56
N ARG A 618 21.85 -13.46 23.90
CA ARG A 618 22.94 -14.14 23.19
C ARG A 618 22.66 -14.29 21.69
N HIS A 619 21.44 -14.65 21.29
CA HIS A 619 21.12 -14.86 19.88
C HIS A 619 20.99 -13.55 19.11
N LEU A 620 20.45 -12.51 19.76
CA LEU A 620 20.38 -11.15 19.20
C LEU A 620 21.79 -10.58 19.02
N GLU A 621 22.68 -10.76 20.00
CA GLU A 621 24.09 -10.36 19.92
C GLU A 621 24.86 -11.11 18.83
N ASP A 622 24.64 -12.42 18.71
CA ASP A 622 25.23 -13.24 17.64
C ASP A 622 24.75 -12.78 16.26
N ALA A 623 23.45 -12.47 16.12
CA ALA A 623 22.91 -11.92 14.88
C ALA A 623 23.49 -10.53 14.55
N ARG A 624 23.62 -9.64 15.53
CA ARG A 624 24.31 -8.34 15.39
C ARG A 624 25.75 -8.54 14.91
N ASP A 625 26.50 -9.44 15.53
CA ASP A 625 27.90 -9.69 15.19
C ASP A 625 28.05 -10.28 13.78
N LEU A 626 27.11 -11.14 13.37
CA LEU A 626 27.03 -11.64 12.00
C LEU A 626 26.80 -10.51 10.99
N VAL A 627 25.82 -9.63 11.23
CA VAL A 627 25.54 -8.48 10.34
C VAL A 627 26.74 -7.54 10.27
N LEU A 628 27.40 -7.24 11.39
CA LEU A 628 28.61 -6.42 11.40
C LEU A 628 29.75 -7.06 10.62
N ARG A 629 29.93 -8.38 10.72
CA ARG A 629 30.92 -9.12 9.92
C ARG A 629 30.59 -9.10 8.43
N MET A 630 29.32 -9.26 8.07
CA MET A 630 28.86 -9.12 6.68
C MET A 630 29.23 -7.74 6.11
N ILE A 631 28.98 -6.69 6.89
CA ILE A 631 29.35 -5.32 6.54
C ILE A 631 30.88 -5.15 6.44
N GLU A 632 31.64 -5.67 7.41
CA GLU A 632 33.10 -5.64 7.39
C GLU A 632 33.69 -6.35 6.16
N THR A 633 33.13 -7.49 5.77
CA THR A 633 33.52 -8.21 4.56
C THR A 633 33.32 -7.34 3.32
N VAL A 634 32.19 -6.64 3.20
CA VAL A 634 31.91 -5.72 2.09
C VAL A 634 32.88 -4.53 2.08
N GLU A 635 33.11 -3.90 3.23
CA GLU A 635 34.01 -2.74 3.37
C GLU A 635 35.45 -3.08 2.99
N ASN A 636 35.88 -4.31 3.30
CA ASN A 636 37.23 -4.79 2.99
C ASN A 636 37.33 -5.50 1.64
N ASN A 637 36.25 -5.59 0.85
CA ASN A 637 36.25 -6.29 -0.42
C ASN A 637 36.91 -5.46 -1.53
N VAL A 638 38.23 -5.39 -1.52
CA VAL A 638 39.03 -4.66 -2.51
C VAL A 638 39.52 -5.57 -3.63
N THR A 639 39.94 -4.97 -4.75
CA THR A 639 40.50 -5.68 -5.91
C THR A 639 42.02 -5.48 -5.93
N PRO A 640 42.83 -6.49 -5.56
CA PRO A 640 44.28 -6.40 -5.63
C PRO A 640 44.79 -6.54 -7.07
N LEU A 641 45.86 -5.82 -7.38
CA LEU A 641 46.60 -5.84 -8.64
C LEU A 641 48.05 -6.22 -8.36
N ASN A 642 48.59 -7.21 -9.08
CA ASN A 642 49.97 -7.65 -8.91
C ASN A 642 50.96 -6.62 -9.47
N LEU A 643 52.05 -6.38 -8.73
CA LEU A 643 53.20 -5.56 -9.19
C LEU A 643 54.45 -6.41 -9.41
N PHE A 644 54.31 -7.74 -9.41
CA PHE A 644 55.39 -8.70 -9.59
C PHE A 644 55.25 -9.47 -10.91
N GLN A 645 56.36 -10.06 -11.36
CA GLN A 645 56.43 -10.91 -12.56
C GLN A 645 56.92 -12.31 -12.16
N GLY A 646 56.26 -13.34 -12.67
CA GLY A 646 56.56 -14.74 -12.34
C GLY A 646 56.01 -15.16 -10.97
N GLU A 647 56.41 -16.35 -10.50
CA GLU A 647 56.00 -16.88 -9.20
C GLU A 647 56.61 -16.06 -8.05
N LEU A 648 55.80 -15.80 -7.01
CA LEU A 648 56.23 -15.01 -5.87
C LEU A 648 57.05 -15.85 -4.89
N PHE A 649 58.22 -15.34 -4.48
CA PHE A 649 59.04 -15.98 -3.44
C PHE A 649 58.42 -15.80 -2.04
N CYS A 650 57.40 -16.61 -1.72
CA CYS A 650 56.55 -16.46 -0.53
C CYS A 650 57.32 -16.35 0.80
N SER A 651 58.45 -17.05 0.95
CA SER A 651 59.27 -16.99 2.19
C SER A 651 59.87 -15.62 2.44
N ARG A 652 60.13 -14.83 1.37
CA ARG A 652 60.63 -13.45 1.50
C ARG A 652 59.60 -12.53 2.15
N PHE A 653 58.32 -12.80 1.96
CA PHE A 653 57.20 -11.94 2.39
C PHE A 653 56.42 -12.53 3.56
N GLY A 654 56.94 -13.58 4.22
CA GLY A 654 56.33 -14.14 5.43
C GLY A 654 55.00 -14.88 5.23
N ILE A 655 54.57 -15.11 3.98
CA ILE A 655 53.29 -15.77 3.65
C ILE A 655 53.44 -17.25 3.28
N HIS A 656 54.64 -17.81 3.36
CA HIS A 656 54.90 -19.20 2.97
C HIS A 656 54.14 -20.19 3.87
N ILE A 657 53.43 -21.13 3.22
CA ILE A 657 52.80 -22.28 3.88
C ILE A 657 53.56 -23.54 3.45
N ASP A 658 54.06 -24.32 4.41
CA ASP A 658 54.78 -25.56 4.11
C ASP A 658 53.85 -26.60 3.48
N ALA A 659 54.20 -27.08 2.28
CA ALA A 659 53.39 -28.02 1.52
C ALA A 659 53.33 -29.42 2.15
N TYR A 660 54.28 -29.79 3.02
CA TYR A 660 54.28 -31.06 3.74
C TYR A 660 53.44 -31.01 5.01
N GLU A 661 53.34 -29.84 5.65
CA GLU A 661 52.51 -29.65 6.86
C GLU A 661 51.06 -29.29 6.52
N ASN A 662 50.86 -28.40 5.53
CA ASN A 662 49.55 -27.97 5.07
C ASN A 662 49.47 -27.92 3.53
N PRO A 663 49.34 -29.09 2.88
CA PRO A 663 49.26 -29.17 1.42
C PRO A 663 48.09 -28.38 0.81
N GLU A 664 46.95 -28.32 1.49
CA GLU A 664 45.75 -27.62 1.03
C GLU A 664 45.94 -26.10 1.08
N GLY A 665 46.44 -25.58 2.21
CA GLY A 665 46.74 -24.16 2.37
C GLY A 665 47.83 -23.69 1.40
N ASN A 666 48.87 -24.50 1.17
CA ASN A 666 49.90 -24.19 0.18
C ASN A 666 49.30 -24.09 -1.24
N ARG A 667 48.49 -25.07 -1.66
CA ARG A 667 47.81 -25.01 -2.97
C ARG A 667 46.88 -23.79 -3.09
N ALA A 668 46.12 -23.49 -2.05
CA ALA A 668 45.22 -22.34 -2.04
C ALA A 668 45.97 -21.02 -2.12
N LEU A 669 47.12 -20.89 -1.43
CA LEU A 669 47.98 -19.71 -1.50
C LEU A 669 48.48 -19.47 -2.91
N PHE A 670 49.10 -20.47 -3.56
CA PHE A 670 49.62 -20.29 -4.92
C PHE A 670 48.50 -20.03 -5.92
N ARG A 671 47.35 -20.72 -5.79
CA ARG A 671 46.17 -20.43 -6.62
C ARG A 671 45.66 -19.00 -6.42
N LEU A 672 45.65 -18.50 -5.18
CA LEU A 672 45.28 -17.12 -4.90
C LEU A 672 46.24 -16.16 -5.60
N LEU A 673 47.55 -16.37 -5.49
CA LEU A 673 48.57 -15.53 -6.12
C LEU A 673 48.45 -15.52 -7.66
N ASP A 674 48.14 -16.66 -8.28
CA ASP A 674 47.93 -16.79 -9.73
C ASP A 674 46.72 -15.98 -10.22
N LEU A 675 45.73 -15.74 -9.36
CA LEU A 675 44.49 -15.04 -9.69
C LEU A 675 44.54 -13.53 -9.40
N ILE A 676 45.60 -13.01 -8.77
CA ILE A 676 45.77 -11.57 -8.53
C ILE A 676 46.20 -10.90 -9.85
N ASP A 677 45.23 -10.37 -10.58
CA ASP A 677 45.43 -9.71 -11.88
C ASP A 677 44.72 -8.36 -12.01
N GLY A 678 44.14 -7.84 -10.91
CA GLY A 678 43.36 -6.60 -10.90
C GLY A 678 41.91 -6.76 -11.37
N THR A 679 41.42 -7.98 -11.63
CA THR A 679 40.04 -8.22 -12.10
C THR A 679 39.12 -8.86 -11.05
N ARG A 680 39.68 -9.46 -9.99
CA ARG A 680 38.96 -10.19 -8.93
C ARG A 680 39.07 -9.46 -7.60
N SER A 681 37.94 -9.32 -6.91
CA SER A 681 37.93 -8.84 -5.53
C SER A 681 38.41 -9.92 -4.55
N ILE A 682 38.71 -9.56 -3.30
CA ILE A 682 39.08 -10.54 -2.25
C ILE A 682 37.98 -11.61 -2.11
N ALA A 683 36.70 -11.23 -2.18
CA ALA A 683 35.59 -12.18 -2.13
C ALA A 683 35.61 -13.14 -3.34
N ASP A 684 35.93 -12.66 -4.54
CA ASP A 684 36.07 -13.52 -5.72
C ASP A 684 37.23 -14.51 -5.55
N LEU A 685 38.39 -14.02 -5.09
CA LEU A 685 39.57 -14.84 -4.82
C LEU A 685 39.28 -15.90 -3.76
N ALA A 686 38.66 -15.52 -2.65
CA ALA A 686 38.30 -16.43 -1.56
C ALA A 686 37.33 -17.52 -2.05
N THR A 687 36.29 -17.12 -2.80
CA THR A 687 35.31 -18.04 -3.39
C THR A 687 35.97 -19.03 -4.35
N GLU A 688 36.75 -18.53 -5.32
CA GLU A 688 37.39 -19.38 -6.33
C GLU A 688 38.43 -20.33 -5.71
N CYS A 689 39.16 -19.88 -4.69
CA CYS A 689 40.17 -20.68 -4.00
C CYS A 689 39.59 -21.64 -2.96
N GLY A 690 38.31 -21.51 -2.59
CA GLY A 690 37.66 -22.32 -1.55
C GLY A 690 38.23 -22.05 -0.16
N ILE A 691 38.58 -20.80 0.14
CA ILE A 691 39.14 -20.38 1.43
C ILE A 691 38.29 -19.28 2.08
N ARG A 692 38.53 -19.06 3.36
CA ARG A 692 37.96 -17.96 4.12
C ARG A 692 38.37 -16.60 3.53
N PHE A 693 37.42 -15.66 3.48
CA PHE A 693 37.67 -14.26 3.16
C PHE A 693 38.76 -13.68 4.05
N THR A 694 38.72 -13.94 5.36
CA THR A 694 39.73 -13.46 6.31
C THR A 694 41.13 -14.00 6.01
N SER A 695 41.23 -15.26 5.55
CA SER A 695 42.50 -15.85 5.11
C SER A 695 43.02 -15.18 3.84
N ALA A 696 42.17 -14.97 2.83
CA ALA A 696 42.55 -14.28 1.59
C ALA A 696 42.99 -12.84 1.87
N LYS A 697 42.21 -12.11 2.68
CA LYS A 697 42.50 -10.73 3.09
C LYS A 697 43.86 -10.62 3.80
N ALA A 698 44.16 -11.50 4.74
CA ALA A 698 45.43 -11.46 5.46
C ALA A 698 46.65 -11.56 4.53
N VAL A 699 46.58 -12.42 3.51
CA VAL A 699 47.64 -12.53 2.48
C VAL A 699 47.72 -11.25 1.66
N ILE A 700 46.58 -10.71 1.20
CA ILE A 700 46.54 -9.49 0.39
C ILE A 700 47.04 -8.27 1.18
N ASP A 701 46.66 -8.13 2.45
CA ASP A 701 47.12 -7.04 3.33
C ASP A 701 48.64 -7.07 3.52
N GLU A 702 49.22 -8.26 3.74
CA GLU A 702 50.67 -8.41 3.85
C GLU A 702 51.36 -8.02 2.54
N LEU A 703 50.85 -8.48 1.40
CA LEU A 703 51.40 -8.12 0.10
C LEU A 703 51.27 -6.61 -0.21
N LEU A 704 50.18 -5.97 0.22
CA LEU A 704 49.98 -4.51 0.12
C LEU A 704 51.01 -3.79 0.99
N HIS A 705 51.20 -4.25 2.23
CA HIS A 705 52.18 -3.69 3.16
C HIS A 705 53.62 -3.77 2.60
N GLN A 706 53.95 -4.89 1.96
CA GLN A 706 55.25 -5.12 1.32
C GLN A 706 55.40 -4.43 -0.06
N GLY A 707 54.36 -3.77 -0.56
CA GLY A 707 54.37 -3.08 -1.85
C GLY A 707 54.46 -4.02 -3.07
N VAL A 708 54.04 -5.28 -2.89
CA VAL A 708 54.09 -6.33 -3.93
C VAL A 708 52.80 -6.36 -4.76
N VAL A 709 51.70 -5.90 -4.17
CA VAL A 709 50.43 -5.64 -4.86
C VAL A 709 50.00 -4.20 -4.58
N SER A 710 49.16 -3.66 -5.46
CA SER A 710 48.43 -2.41 -5.24
C SER A 710 46.93 -2.64 -5.32
N LEU A 711 46.12 -1.62 -5.01
CA LEU A 711 44.67 -1.67 -5.26
C LEU A 711 44.38 -1.22 -6.69
N ALA A 712 43.53 -1.94 -7.40
CA ALA A 712 43.05 -1.51 -8.71
C ALA A 712 42.22 -0.23 -8.56
N THR A 713 42.56 0.83 -9.31
CA THR A 713 41.73 2.02 -9.39
C THR A 713 40.50 1.71 -10.23
N ARG A 714 39.29 1.92 -9.71
CA ARG A 714 38.07 1.93 -10.52
C ARG A 714 38.18 3.10 -11.50
N GLU A 715 38.70 2.89 -12.70
CA GLU A 715 38.46 3.84 -13.79
C GLU A 715 36.95 3.92 -14.00
N LYS A 716 36.40 5.14 -13.99
CA LYS A 716 35.02 5.38 -14.41
C LYS A 716 34.90 4.87 -15.84
N SER A 717 34.31 3.69 -16.05
CA SER A 717 33.84 3.31 -17.38
C SER A 717 32.82 4.38 -17.80
N THR A 718 33.20 5.21 -18.76
CA THR A 718 32.32 6.20 -19.35
C THR A 718 31.09 5.50 -19.88
N SER A 719 29.92 5.96 -19.46
CA SER A 719 28.59 5.43 -19.70
C SER A 719 28.10 5.64 -21.14
N GLU A 720 28.93 5.39 -22.15
CA GLU A 720 28.49 5.40 -23.56
C GLU A 720 28.02 4.02 -24.04
N GLY A 721 28.17 2.97 -23.23
CA GLY A 721 27.78 1.60 -23.61
C GLY A 721 26.37 1.15 -23.17
N SER A 722 25.72 1.86 -22.24
CA SER A 722 24.46 1.40 -21.61
C SER A 722 23.22 2.22 -22.00
N GLN A 723 23.36 3.41 -22.60
CA GLN A 723 22.23 4.16 -23.19
C GLN A 723 21.75 3.56 -24.54
N ALA A 724 22.59 2.79 -25.24
CA ALA A 724 22.22 2.19 -26.53
C ALA A 724 21.21 1.02 -26.44
N TYR A 725 20.90 0.51 -25.24
CA TYR A 725 20.02 -0.65 -25.06
C TYR A 725 18.57 -0.30 -24.66
N VAL A 726 18.29 0.96 -24.29
CA VAL A 726 16.95 1.39 -23.85
C VAL A 726 16.24 2.27 -24.89
N GLU A 727 16.97 3.03 -25.71
CA GLU A 727 16.35 3.93 -26.71
C GLU A 727 15.88 3.23 -28.00
N ASN A 728 16.38 2.03 -28.32
CA ASN A 728 16.07 1.35 -29.59
C ASN A 728 14.79 0.47 -29.59
N ARG A 729 13.93 0.54 -28.56
CA ARG A 729 12.65 -0.21 -28.54
C ARG A 729 11.37 0.63 -28.53
N LEU A 730 11.47 1.97 -28.54
CA LEU A 730 10.30 2.85 -28.65
C LEU A 730 10.06 3.40 -30.07
N ALA A 731 10.87 3.01 -31.05
CA ALA A 731 10.70 3.38 -32.46
C ALA A 731 10.49 2.14 -33.34
N ALA A 732 9.38 1.43 -33.15
CA ALA A 732 8.91 0.43 -34.12
C ALA A 732 7.40 0.18 -33.97
N SER A 733 6.57 1.16 -34.33
CA SER A 733 5.29 0.86 -34.96
C SER A 733 5.55 0.44 -36.41
N PRO A 734 4.77 -0.51 -36.93
CA PRO A 734 4.32 -0.34 -38.30
C PRO A 734 2.80 -0.49 -38.39
N ASN A 735 2.20 0.55 -39.00
CA ASN A 735 0.93 0.60 -39.75
C ASN A 735 -0.22 -0.32 -39.37
#